data_AF-A0A9D1RD67-F1
#
_entry.id   AF-A0A9D1RD67-F1
#
_cell.length_a   1.000
_cell.length_b   1.000
_cell.length_c   1.000
_cell.angle_alpha   90.00
_cell.angle_beta   90.00
_cell.angle_gamma   90.00
#
_symmetry.space_group_name_H-M   'P 1'
#
loop_
_entity.id
_entity.type
_entity.pdbx_description
1 polymer ?
#
loop_
_entity_poly.entity_id
_entity_poly.type
_entity_poly.pdbx_seq_one_letter_code
_entity_poly.pdbx_strand_id
1 'polypeptide(L)'
;MKRTISLLLALTMIVTSLSLAFPVFADTGAQVDTVVDELSELYRDEAEEDKNIEDSAASRVIVKANIEPETYGSAEKINGTNDVYIYQYETAAEAASALEYYDSLSFVEWAETDGIMEGQSLSYGNPMVGGDEAKTYVADHNVELNDVNVALVDSGVLFSNSMFDGRVTDSGVNLSDSGTEGSALDDNGHGSHIASIIVDNTPDNVHITVYKALNQYLQGTNLAVATGINMAVEDGADIISLSTSSSTESEVIIEAVKNAYANGVIIVNSAGNNSDDVANYYPSSMDEVFTVGSIDALGNRAFFSNFGEEIDFVAPGHKIEMSGFFDVIDQNKGTDSGTSFSVPYVVAAAAMVLSVDPDLGIVEVKQRLIDSCIPMESLKYNDGFHEVQEYDPDTATYIAVSDPKTDEECFGNGMPQILRAMQITENNSPVKISVQSGSYHEAFELTLTADEGSDIYYSTEEVYPSTENATLYTGPIEVSETMSIRAIAVSDEKSKSTPVACEYLMSYYADEDDFEIDNRGYITNYTGNLSEMVVPETINGTTVKGVAEQGLSVDSLKTVIFPDTVEELEDRAMQFAMLNILIGHGIRIMGNEVCWSGKIVILDTPNLEKMGESAIPAYKGRVLNLPKLTEAGDFVFADCHNLKEANLPSLKKVPHEFFYDCYVLRTVHLDSAEYIDTDAFANCYRLKNIYAPNLKDLTNERTASDGTFYRCFNITEVNFPNVESISPKCFNECNNLVSVSFKSAVTIDIFAFLNCYNLENIYFPNAEKIGYGTFYFCNSIKEMVFPKLREFGDLAFANCQKLASFIAPKLEKLGEYAFTNYSDFGGEWGDTPNFKTLIVPNVETVDDYAFAYLSGLTEVDLPSLKTIGENAFYESGVNYLYAPELETAESLPVAENAVVVVSDKLTSCTFEPTDKSLTIQGVKDSYSQEYADLNGLEFIDVNAMGGSIRVTDAGLRFGYSFYDTQKKEVEEYGFVYAAGEQDRNELTVEQIDNESVLQLVAYNRLTHEDETTTFNLVFTDIPQASYDTEVTARAYVKIDGKYFYSDVTTRSFNQVANAVLADDEIDRNTKNALTRLYEEV
;
A
#
# COMPACT_ATOMS: atom_id res chain seq x y z
N MET A 1 30.02 -28.58 -65.23
CA MET A 1 28.75 -28.03 -64.69
C MET A 1 28.03 -26.97 -65.53
N LYS A 2 28.60 -26.43 -66.61
CA LYS A 2 27.89 -25.46 -67.50
C LYS A 2 26.76 -26.06 -68.38
N ARG A 3 26.48 -27.36 -68.29
CA ARG A 3 25.32 -28.04 -68.92
C ARG A 3 24.20 -28.39 -67.94
N THR A 4 24.46 -28.30 -66.64
CA THR A 4 23.50 -28.59 -65.57
C THR A 4 22.66 -27.33 -65.23
N ILE A 5 23.27 -26.15 -65.35
CA ILE A 5 22.62 -24.84 -65.12
C ILE A 5 21.57 -24.51 -66.20
N SER A 6 21.76 -24.95 -67.45
CA SER A 6 20.78 -24.72 -68.52
C SER A 6 19.55 -25.65 -68.47
N LEU A 7 19.62 -26.78 -67.74
CA LEU A 7 18.46 -27.66 -67.51
C LEU A 7 17.61 -27.16 -66.33
N LEU A 8 18.24 -26.56 -65.32
CA LEU A 8 17.55 -25.97 -64.16
C LEU A 8 16.71 -24.73 -64.54
N LEU A 9 17.22 -23.90 -65.46
CA LEU A 9 16.54 -22.70 -65.98
C LEU A 9 15.36 -23.00 -66.92
N ALA A 10 15.34 -24.18 -67.54
CA ALA A 10 14.21 -24.64 -68.37
C ALA A 10 13.09 -25.27 -67.53
N LEU A 11 13.40 -25.78 -66.32
CA LEU A 11 12.43 -26.35 -65.40
C LEU A 11 11.68 -25.26 -64.61
N THR A 12 12.35 -24.16 -64.25
CA THR A 12 11.75 -23.01 -63.54
C THR A 12 10.79 -22.19 -64.41
N MET A 13 10.92 -22.20 -65.75
CA MET A 13 9.99 -21.53 -66.67
C MET A 13 8.69 -22.32 -66.96
N ILE A 14 8.64 -23.61 -66.61
CA ILE A 14 7.42 -24.44 -66.77
C ILE A 14 6.55 -24.34 -65.51
N VAL A 15 7.16 -24.15 -64.33
CA VAL A 15 6.47 -24.10 -63.04
C VAL A 15 5.75 -22.76 -62.79
N THR A 16 6.11 -21.68 -63.48
CA THR A 16 5.44 -20.37 -63.37
C THR A 16 4.16 -20.24 -64.21
N SER A 17 3.78 -21.27 -64.97
CA SER A 17 2.58 -21.26 -65.84
C SER A 17 1.33 -21.93 -65.26
N LEU A 18 1.38 -22.39 -64.00
CA LEU A 18 0.25 -23.00 -63.31
C LEU A 18 0.06 -22.36 -61.93
N SER A 19 -0.39 -21.10 -61.92
CA SER A 19 -1.19 -20.60 -60.80
C SER A 19 -2.64 -20.93 -61.11
N LEU A 20 -3.33 -21.61 -60.19
CA LEU A 20 -4.76 -21.47 -59.86
C LEU A 20 -5.16 -22.56 -58.85
N ALA A 21 -5.73 -22.12 -57.73
CA ALA A 21 -6.42 -22.85 -56.64
C ALA A 21 -5.58 -23.36 -55.44
N PHE A 22 -5.69 -22.63 -54.33
CA PHE A 22 -5.67 -23.18 -52.94
C PHE A 22 -6.91 -24.08 -52.71
N PRO A 23 -7.01 -24.95 -51.66
CA PRO A 23 -6.42 -24.79 -50.31
C PRO A 23 -5.97 -26.09 -49.54
N VAL A 24 -5.55 -25.90 -48.27
CA VAL A 24 -5.63 -26.82 -47.10
C VAL A 24 -4.44 -27.77 -46.76
N PHE A 25 -3.88 -27.51 -45.56
CA PHE A 25 -3.17 -28.30 -44.52
C PHE A 25 -1.98 -29.26 -44.80
N ALA A 26 -0.89 -28.93 -44.07
CA ALA A 26 -0.08 -29.74 -43.14
C ALA A 26 0.76 -30.96 -43.61
N ASP A 27 2.03 -30.86 -43.20
CA ASP A 27 2.93 -31.90 -42.67
C ASP A 27 3.60 -32.89 -43.64
N THR A 28 4.93 -32.76 -43.73
CA THR A 28 5.88 -33.89 -43.71
C THR A 28 7.29 -33.37 -43.40
N GLY A 29 7.71 -33.50 -42.13
CA GLY A 29 9.12 -33.60 -41.77
C GLY A 29 9.66 -34.96 -42.16
N ALA A 30 10.46 -35.03 -43.24
CA ALA A 30 11.25 -36.20 -43.59
C ALA A 30 12.30 -35.87 -44.68
N GLN A 31 13.25 -34.97 -44.39
CA GLN A 31 14.54 -34.85 -45.11
C GLN A 31 15.62 -34.19 -44.23
N VAL A 32 15.90 -34.73 -43.03
CA VAL A 32 17.02 -34.22 -42.18
C VAL A 32 18.04 -35.31 -41.79
N ASP A 33 17.78 -36.59 -42.05
CA ASP A 33 18.69 -37.70 -41.65
C ASP A 33 19.79 -38.06 -42.66
N THR A 34 20.17 -37.17 -43.57
CA THR A 34 21.28 -37.47 -44.53
C THR A 34 22.32 -36.36 -44.64
N VAL A 35 22.14 -35.26 -43.89
CA VAL A 35 23.11 -34.16 -43.84
C VAL A 35 23.93 -34.21 -42.54
N VAL A 36 23.41 -34.85 -41.49
CA VAL A 36 24.08 -34.95 -40.18
C VAL A 36 25.24 -35.96 -40.19
N ASP A 37 25.13 -37.05 -40.95
CA ASP A 37 26.19 -38.08 -40.99
C ASP A 37 27.41 -37.67 -41.84
N GLU A 38 27.23 -36.89 -42.91
CA GLU A 38 28.35 -36.38 -43.72
C GLU A 38 29.08 -35.19 -43.07
N LEU A 39 28.42 -34.45 -42.17
CA LEU A 39 29.05 -33.39 -41.37
C LEU A 39 29.86 -33.98 -40.20
N SER A 40 29.41 -35.08 -39.60
CA SER A 40 30.06 -35.71 -38.45
C SER A 40 31.41 -36.37 -38.79
N GLU A 41 31.63 -36.80 -40.04
CA GLU A 41 32.93 -37.32 -40.49
C GLU A 41 33.92 -36.21 -40.88
N LEU A 42 33.45 -35.02 -41.27
CA LEU A 42 34.34 -33.90 -41.61
C LEU A 42 35.02 -33.27 -40.37
N TYR A 43 34.37 -33.35 -39.21
CA TYR A 43 34.91 -32.84 -37.93
C TYR A 43 35.87 -33.80 -37.23
N ARG A 44 36.07 -35.01 -37.75
CA ARG A 44 36.83 -36.06 -37.05
C ARG A 44 38.30 -36.18 -37.46
N ASP A 45 38.72 -35.49 -38.53
CA ASP A 45 40.06 -35.63 -39.12
C ASP A 45 41.01 -34.41 -38.93
N GLU A 46 40.62 -33.39 -38.17
CA GLU A 46 41.50 -32.24 -37.84
C GLU A 46 41.78 -32.10 -36.33
N ALA A 47 41.90 -33.22 -35.63
CA ALA A 47 42.44 -33.28 -34.28
C ALA A 47 43.98 -33.29 -34.27
N GLU A 48 44.62 -32.21 -34.74
CA GLU A 48 46.02 -31.90 -34.39
C GLU A 48 46.16 -30.40 -34.06
N GLU A 49 46.49 -30.12 -32.79
CA GLU A 49 46.75 -28.84 -32.11
C GLU A 49 45.52 -27.99 -31.68
N ASP A 50 44.99 -28.30 -30.49
CA ASP A 50 44.03 -27.46 -29.75
C ASP A 50 44.59 -26.03 -29.54
N LYS A 51 44.05 -25.05 -30.26
CA LYS A 51 44.02 -23.66 -29.77
C LYS A 51 42.84 -23.53 -28.83
N ASN A 52 43.06 -23.02 -27.60
CA ASN A 52 42.00 -22.79 -26.62
C ASN A 52 40.90 -21.89 -27.23
N ILE A 53 39.64 -22.03 -26.78
CA ILE A 53 38.50 -21.24 -27.28
C ILE A 53 38.75 -19.74 -27.14
N GLU A 54 39.49 -19.35 -26.10
CA GLU A 54 40.02 -18.00 -25.85
C GLU A 54 40.95 -17.52 -26.98
N ASP A 55 41.90 -18.36 -27.39
CA ASP A 55 42.84 -18.03 -28.48
C ASP A 55 42.12 -17.92 -29.82
N SER A 56 41.04 -18.69 -30.02
CA SER A 56 40.24 -18.66 -31.24
C SER A 56 39.37 -17.40 -31.34
N ALA A 57 38.72 -17.00 -30.23
CA ALA A 57 37.91 -15.79 -30.12
C ALA A 57 38.77 -14.52 -30.19
N ALA A 58 39.85 -14.46 -29.41
CA ALA A 58 40.78 -13.32 -29.40
C ALA A 58 41.49 -13.11 -30.75
N SER A 59 41.54 -14.13 -31.62
CA SER A 59 42.12 -14.06 -32.96
C SER A 59 41.09 -13.84 -34.08
N ARG A 60 39.84 -13.51 -33.76
CA ARG A 60 38.77 -13.24 -34.75
C ARG A 60 38.33 -11.78 -34.71
N VAL A 61 38.05 -11.22 -35.90
CA VAL A 61 37.52 -9.86 -36.06
C VAL A 61 36.22 -9.91 -36.87
N ILE A 62 35.17 -9.31 -36.31
CA ILE A 62 33.84 -9.16 -36.90
C ILE A 62 33.72 -7.72 -37.37
N VAL A 63 33.34 -7.52 -38.64
CA VAL A 63 33.30 -6.20 -39.26
C VAL A 63 31.94 -5.99 -39.91
N LYS A 64 31.18 -5.00 -39.44
CA LYS A 64 29.95 -4.57 -40.10
C LYS A 64 30.26 -3.46 -41.10
N ALA A 65 29.93 -3.67 -42.37
CA ALA A 65 30.21 -2.70 -43.42
C ALA A 65 29.20 -2.81 -44.57
N ASN A 66 28.87 -1.66 -45.17
CA ASN A 66 27.96 -1.59 -46.32
C ASN A 66 28.59 -2.15 -47.61
N ILE A 67 29.91 -2.31 -47.63
CA ILE A 67 30.70 -2.90 -48.70
C ILE A 67 31.76 -3.77 -48.03
N GLU A 68 31.99 -4.97 -48.57
CA GLU A 68 33.04 -5.89 -48.09
C GLU A 68 34.41 -5.19 -48.02
N PRO A 69 35.01 -5.07 -46.83
CA PRO A 69 36.35 -4.49 -46.68
C PRO A 69 37.43 -5.49 -47.13
N GLU A 70 38.58 -5.00 -47.58
CA GLU A 70 39.73 -5.86 -47.90
C GLU A 70 40.31 -6.49 -46.62
N THR A 71 40.83 -7.72 -46.70
CA THR A 71 41.48 -8.39 -45.56
C THR A 71 42.75 -7.66 -45.15
N TYR A 72 42.85 -7.21 -43.89
CA TYR A 72 44.10 -6.74 -43.30
C TYR A 72 45.00 -7.96 -43.06
N GLY A 73 46.24 -7.95 -43.56
CA GLY A 73 47.20 -9.05 -43.34
C GLY A 73 46.78 -10.40 -43.96
N SER A 74 47.25 -11.49 -43.36
CA SER A 74 46.91 -12.87 -43.75
C SER A 74 45.80 -13.41 -42.86
N ALA A 75 44.55 -13.19 -43.26
CA ALA A 75 43.36 -13.67 -42.56
C ALA A 75 42.53 -14.62 -43.43
N GLU A 76 41.89 -15.60 -42.80
CA GLU A 76 40.89 -16.46 -43.44
C GLU A 76 39.49 -15.89 -43.24
N LYS A 77 38.66 -15.90 -44.30
CA LYS A 77 37.27 -15.44 -44.21
C LYS A 77 36.38 -16.60 -43.76
N ILE A 78 35.78 -16.49 -42.58
CA ILE A 78 35.05 -17.60 -41.92
C ILE A 78 33.53 -17.57 -42.20
N ASN A 79 33.06 -16.63 -43.04
CA ASN A 79 31.68 -16.42 -43.52
C ASN A 79 30.88 -15.39 -42.69
N GLY A 80 29.84 -14.77 -43.28
CA GLY A 80 29.07 -13.68 -42.66
C GLY A 80 27.77 -13.37 -43.41
N THR A 81 26.97 -12.39 -42.93
CA THR A 81 25.70 -11.95 -43.57
C THR A 81 25.96 -10.96 -44.71
N ASN A 82 24.91 -10.39 -45.32
CA ASN A 82 25.06 -9.43 -46.44
C ASN A 82 25.80 -8.12 -46.06
N ASP A 83 25.97 -7.84 -44.77
CA ASP A 83 26.55 -6.60 -44.22
C ASP A 83 27.53 -6.85 -43.05
N VAL A 84 27.80 -8.10 -42.67
CA VAL A 84 28.73 -8.47 -41.58
C VAL A 84 29.75 -9.48 -42.10
N TYR A 85 31.04 -9.23 -41.88
CA TYR A 85 32.17 -10.01 -42.37
C TYR A 85 33.02 -10.50 -41.20
N ILE A 86 33.34 -11.80 -41.18
CA ILE A 86 34.14 -12.41 -40.11
C ILE A 86 35.49 -12.87 -40.67
N TYR A 87 36.57 -12.43 -40.04
CA TYR A 87 37.96 -12.73 -40.40
C TYR A 87 38.68 -13.41 -39.24
N GLN A 88 39.35 -14.53 -39.53
CA GLN A 88 40.17 -15.27 -38.58
C GLN A 88 41.65 -15.02 -38.87
N TYR A 89 42.36 -14.60 -37.82
CA TYR A 89 43.79 -14.34 -37.82
C TYR A 89 44.54 -15.48 -37.13
N GLU A 90 45.83 -15.61 -37.41
CA GLU A 90 46.67 -16.63 -36.75
C GLU A 90 46.87 -16.31 -35.27
N THR A 91 46.90 -15.03 -34.89
CA THR A 91 47.15 -14.56 -33.52
C THR A 91 46.26 -13.39 -33.09
N ALA A 92 46.03 -13.24 -31.78
CA ALA A 92 45.27 -12.14 -31.21
C ALA A 92 45.91 -10.75 -31.44
N ALA A 93 47.23 -10.68 -31.51
CA ALA A 93 47.94 -9.43 -31.81
C ALA A 93 47.69 -8.95 -33.26
N GLU A 94 47.54 -9.89 -34.20
CA GLU A 94 47.17 -9.58 -35.58
C GLU A 94 45.71 -9.16 -35.69
N ALA A 95 44.81 -9.79 -34.93
CA ALA A 95 43.40 -9.39 -34.83
C ALA A 95 43.24 -7.98 -34.24
N ALA A 96 43.97 -7.64 -33.18
CA ALA A 96 43.97 -6.29 -32.60
C ALA A 96 44.49 -5.23 -33.58
N SER A 97 45.53 -5.55 -34.35
CA SER A 97 46.04 -4.65 -35.40
C SER A 97 45.06 -4.49 -36.57
N ALA A 98 44.32 -5.56 -36.88
CA ALA A 98 43.27 -5.53 -37.90
C ALA A 98 42.05 -4.73 -37.46
N LEU A 99 41.68 -4.81 -36.18
CA LEU A 99 40.59 -4.04 -35.58
C LEU A 99 40.83 -2.53 -35.76
N GLU A 100 42.01 -2.02 -35.37
CA GLU A 100 42.38 -0.61 -35.58
C GLU A 100 42.33 -0.19 -37.06
N TYR A 101 42.71 -1.11 -37.97
CA TYR A 101 42.62 -0.86 -39.41
C TYR A 101 41.17 -0.74 -39.87
N TYR A 102 40.28 -1.66 -39.47
CA TYR A 102 38.89 -1.64 -39.89
C TYR A 102 38.11 -0.46 -39.30
N ASP A 103 38.37 -0.08 -38.05
CA ASP A 103 37.81 1.12 -37.42
C ASP A 103 38.23 2.41 -38.12
N SER A 104 39.37 2.40 -38.81
CA SER A 104 39.83 3.57 -39.59
C SER A 104 39.12 3.74 -40.93
N LEU A 105 38.37 2.74 -41.41
CA LEU A 105 37.72 2.76 -42.72
C LEU A 105 36.35 3.42 -42.65
N SER A 106 36.17 4.53 -43.39
CA SER A 106 34.95 5.35 -43.35
C SER A 106 33.66 4.69 -43.85
N PHE A 107 33.71 3.44 -44.34
CA PHE A 107 32.55 2.66 -44.81
C PHE A 107 32.27 1.42 -43.95
N VAL A 108 33.11 1.16 -42.95
CA VAL A 108 32.88 0.23 -41.86
C VAL A 108 32.04 0.97 -40.82
N GLU A 109 30.93 0.35 -40.41
CA GLU A 109 30.02 0.89 -39.39
C GLU A 109 30.58 0.63 -38.00
N TRP A 110 31.12 -0.57 -37.78
CA TRP A 110 31.90 -0.96 -36.61
C TRP A 110 32.73 -2.20 -36.93
N ALA A 111 33.83 -2.38 -36.21
CA ALA A 111 34.54 -3.64 -36.12
C ALA A 111 34.74 -3.98 -34.64
N GLU A 112 34.76 -5.27 -34.32
CA GLU A 112 35.02 -5.77 -32.96
C GLU A 112 35.74 -7.12 -33.02
N THR A 113 36.42 -7.49 -31.93
CA THR A 113 36.92 -8.86 -31.75
C THR A 113 35.83 -9.79 -31.24
N ASP A 114 35.88 -11.06 -31.64
CA ASP A 114 34.89 -12.06 -31.21
C ASP A 114 34.99 -12.34 -29.70
N GLY A 115 33.83 -12.48 -29.05
CA GLY A 115 33.72 -12.66 -27.61
C GLY A 115 33.46 -14.13 -27.25
N ILE A 116 33.86 -14.54 -26.04
CA ILE A 116 33.45 -15.82 -25.47
C ILE A 116 32.15 -15.57 -24.72
N MET A 117 31.09 -16.29 -25.07
CA MET A 117 29.90 -16.38 -24.22
C MET A 117 30.01 -17.66 -23.39
N GLU A 118 30.41 -17.51 -22.14
CA GLU A 118 30.27 -18.56 -21.14
C GLU A 118 28.79 -18.63 -20.71
N GLY A 119 28.25 -19.84 -20.64
CA GLY A 119 26.96 -20.04 -20.00
C GLY A 119 27.10 -19.71 -18.52
N GLN A 120 26.59 -18.56 -18.09
CA GLN A 120 26.41 -18.30 -16.67
C GLN A 120 25.31 -19.22 -16.13
N SER A 121 25.70 -20.03 -15.17
CA SER A 121 24.93 -20.39 -13.99
C SER A 121 25.97 -20.24 -12.86
N LEU A 122 25.69 -19.61 -11.73
CA LEU A 122 24.77 -20.15 -10.76
C LEU A 122 23.94 -19.08 -10.04
N SER A 123 22.70 -19.43 -9.72
CA SER A 123 21.97 -18.86 -8.59
C SER A 123 22.89 -18.85 -7.36
N TYR A 124 23.15 -17.66 -6.81
CA TYR A 124 24.02 -17.45 -5.65
C TYR A 124 23.60 -18.26 -4.40
N GLY A 125 22.39 -18.83 -4.40
CA GLY A 125 21.83 -19.54 -3.27
C GLY A 125 22.47 -20.90 -2.96
N ASN A 126 22.82 -21.71 -3.96
CA ASN A 126 23.51 -22.99 -3.74
C ASN A 126 24.89 -22.76 -3.06
N PRO A 127 25.74 -21.86 -3.58
CA PRO A 127 26.99 -21.48 -2.91
C PRO A 127 26.79 -20.87 -1.51
N MET A 128 25.63 -20.30 -1.18
CA MET A 128 25.36 -19.80 0.17
C MET A 128 25.08 -20.95 1.16
N VAL A 129 24.25 -21.93 0.80
CA VAL A 129 23.87 -23.04 1.71
C VAL A 129 24.85 -24.21 1.71
N GLY A 130 25.72 -24.29 0.71
CA GLY A 130 26.77 -25.31 0.63
C GLY A 130 26.33 -26.61 -0.03
N GLY A 131 25.44 -26.54 -1.02
CA GLY A 131 24.87 -27.71 -1.69
C GLY A 131 25.90 -28.48 -2.50
N ASP A 132 26.65 -27.79 -3.36
CA ASP A 132 27.69 -28.41 -4.19
C ASP A 132 28.84 -28.98 -3.35
N GLU A 133 29.23 -28.29 -2.28
CA GLU A 133 30.24 -28.78 -1.34
C GLU A 133 29.80 -30.09 -0.69
N ALA A 134 28.52 -30.18 -0.28
CA ALA A 134 27.96 -31.40 0.30
C ALA A 134 27.91 -32.56 -0.70
N LYS A 135 27.38 -32.31 -1.92
CA LYS A 135 27.33 -33.33 -3.00
C LYS A 135 28.73 -33.82 -3.37
N THR A 136 29.67 -32.90 -3.53
CA THR A 136 31.07 -33.21 -3.87
C THR A 136 31.72 -34.04 -2.76
N TYR A 137 31.52 -33.66 -1.50
CA TYR A 137 32.07 -34.42 -0.37
C TYR A 137 31.53 -35.85 -0.35
N VAL A 138 30.21 -36.02 -0.48
CA VAL A 138 29.55 -37.34 -0.53
C VAL A 138 30.15 -38.21 -1.63
N ALA A 139 30.33 -37.65 -2.83
CA ALA A 139 30.88 -38.35 -3.97
C ALA A 139 32.36 -38.74 -3.75
N ASP A 140 33.19 -37.81 -3.31
CA ASP A 140 34.63 -38.02 -3.11
C ASP A 140 34.92 -39.05 -2.00
N HIS A 141 34.08 -39.08 -0.97
CA HIS A 141 34.26 -39.96 0.20
C HIS A 141 33.42 -41.24 0.14
N ASN A 142 32.61 -41.43 -0.90
CA ASN A 142 31.65 -42.53 -1.03
C ASN A 142 30.78 -42.70 0.23
N VAL A 143 30.21 -41.59 0.71
CA VAL A 143 29.30 -41.61 1.86
C VAL A 143 28.05 -42.41 1.49
N GLU A 144 27.68 -43.39 2.29
CA GLU A 144 26.45 -44.17 2.10
C GLU A 144 25.25 -43.32 2.51
N LEU A 145 24.29 -43.14 1.60
CA LEU A 145 23.10 -42.33 1.80
C LEU A 145 21.85 -43.19 1.72
N ASN A 146 20.88 -42.91 2.58
CA ASN A 146 19.55 -43.49 2.57
C ASN A 146 18.62 -42.71 1.63
N ASP A 147 17.66 -43.39 1.03
CA ASP A 147 16.67 -42.74 0.18
C ASP A 147 15.75 -41.84 1.03
N VAL A 148 15.45 -40.63 0.53
CA VAL A 148 14.55 -39.67 1.19
C VAL A 148 13.47 -39.24 0.20
N ASN A 149 12.21 -39.32 0.63
CA ASN A 149 11.05 -38.96 -0.18
C ASN A 149 10.55 -37.56 0.19
N VAL A 150 10.66 -36.63 -0.74
CA VAL A 150 10.14 -35.27 -0.64
C VAL A 150 8.84 -35.17 -1.41
N ALA A 151 7.77 -34.68 -0.79
CA ALA A 151 6.56 -34.30 -1.49
C ALA A 151 6.58 -32.80 -1.79
N LEU A 152 6.33 -32.43 -3.05
CA LEU A 152 6.15 -31.05 -3.48
C LEU A 152 4.67 -30.78 -3.74
N VAL A 153 4.03 -29.95 -2.91
CA VAL A 153 2.63 -29.55 -3.12
C VAL A 153 2.60 -28.11 -3.66
N ASP A 154 2.50 -27.97 -4.99
CA ASP A 154 2.73 -26.69 -5.68
C ASP A 154 1.95 -26.60 -7.02
N SER A 155 2.42 -25.84 -8.01
CA SER A 155 1.80 -25.69 -9.34
C SER A 155 2.03 -26.87 -10.29
N GLY A 156 2.86 -27.85 -9.91
CA GLY A 156 3.25 -28.97 -10.76
C GLY A 156 4.72 -28.92 -11.17
N VAL A 157 5.19 -29.90 -11.95
CA VAL A 157 6.55 -29.93 -12.52
C VAL A 157 6.53 -30.29 -14.01
N LEU A 158 7.42 -29.69 -14.80
CA LEU A 158 7.67 -30.07 -16.18
C LEU A 158 8.57 -31.32 -16.24
N PHE A 159 7.97 -32.50 -16.06
CA PHE A 159 8.68 -33.79 -15.98
C PHE A 159 9.53 -34.16 -17.21
N SER A 160 9.35 -33.48 -18.35
CA SER A 160 10.15 -33.71 -19.56
C SER A 160 11.53 -33.07 -19.51
N ASN A 161 11.84 -32.25 -18.50
CA ASN A 161 13.17 -31.69 -18.32
C ASN A 161 14.12 -32.79 -17.81
N SER A 162 15.23 -33.02 -18.52
CA SER A 162 16.20 -34.07 -18.20
C SER A 162 16.85 -33.93 -16.83
N MET A 163 16.84 -32.73 -16.23
CA MET A 163 17.34 -32.55 -14.86
C MET A 163 16.51 -33.32 -13.81
N PHE A 164 15.27 -33.67 -14.15
CA PHE A 164 14.35 -34.38 -13.26
C PHE A 164 14.35 -35.90 -13.47
N ASP A 165 15.10 -36.39 -14.46
CA ASP A 165 15.11 -37.80 -14.86
C ASP A 165 15.47 -38.72 -13.68
N GLY A 166 14.57 -39.65 -13.37
CA GLY A 166 14.76 -40.65 -12.30
C GLY A 166 14.65 -40.10 -10.88
N ARG A 167 14.39 -38.80 -10.69
CA ARG A 167 14.32 -38.14 -9.38
C ARG A 167 12.97 -37.53 -9.08
N VAL A 168 12.27 -36.97 -10.07
CA VAL A 168 10.96 -36.33 -9.86
C VAL A 168 9.86 -37.16 -10.50
N THR A 169 8.85 -37.52 -9.70
CA THR A 169 7.77 -38.42 -10.07
C THR A 169 6.43 -37.69 -10.09
N ASP A 170 5.66 -37.92 -11.16
CA ASP A 170 4.27 -37.47 -11.27
C ASP A 170 3.37 -38.35 -10.39
N SER A 171 2.72 -37.77 -9.39
CA SER A 171 1.73 -38.48 -8.57
C SER A 171 0.44 -38.81 -9.33
N GLY A 172 0.20 -38.13 -10.46
CA GLY A 172 -1.08 -38.13 -11.16
C GLY A 172 -2.15 -37.24 -10.50
N VAL A 173 -1.78 -36.47 -9.47
CA VAL A 173 -2.72 -35.70 -8.65
C VAL A 173 -2.74 -34.23 -9.08
N ASN A 174 -3.92 -33.79 -9.52
CA ASN A 174 -4.22 -32.39 -9.80
C ASN A 174 -5.48 -31.96 -9.03
N LEU A 175 -5.29 -31.08 -8.05
CA LEU A 175 -6.31 -30.56 -7.14
C LEU A 175 -6.67 -29.10 -7.43
N SER A 176 -6.09 -28.50 -8.48
CA SER A 176 -6.39 -27.13 -8.89
C SER A 176 -7.45 -27.07 -9.98
N ASP A 177 -7.84 -25.87 -10.38
CA ASP A 177 -8.82 -25.62 -11.44
C ASP A 177 -8.17 -25.44 -12.84
N SER A 178 -6.86 -25.67 -12.95
CA SER A 178 -6.10 -25.61 -14.21
C SER A 178 -5.25 -26.87 -14.43
N GLY A 179 -4.61 -26.97 -15.59
CA GLY A 179 -3.73 -28.09 -15.94
C GLY A 179 -4.47 -29.31 -16.48
N THR A 180 -3.76 -30.43 -16.51
CA THR A 180 -4.29 -31.70 -17.05
C THR A 180 -4.79 -32.58 -15.91
N GLU A 181 -6.03 -33.07 -16.00
CA GLU A 181 -6.57 -34.03 -15.04
C GLU A 181 -5.76 -35.34 -15.06
N GLY A 182 -5.40 -35.85 -13.88
CA GLY A 182 -4.61 -37.09 -13.75
C GLY A 182 -3.10 -36.91 -13.93
N SER A 183 -2.59 -35.68 -13.90
CA SER A 183 -1.15 -35.38 -13.94
C SER A 183 -0.83 -34.10 -13.16
N ALA A 184 0.27 -34.10 -12.42
CA ALA A 184 0.83 -32.92 -11.76
C ALA A 184 1.76 -32.12 -12.69
N LEU A 185 1.47 -32.11 -14.00
CA LEU A 185 2.23 -31.35 -14.99
C LEU A 185 2.08 -29.83 -14.74
N ASP A 186 3.20 -29.13 -14.73
CA ASP A 186 3.25 -27.69 -14.51
C ASP A 186 2.66 -26.92 -15.70
N ASP A 187 1.88 -25.89 -15.40
CA ASP A 187 1.33 -24.92 -16.34
C ASP A 187 1.63 -23.46 -15.92
N ASN A 188 2.47 -23.28 -14.89
CA ASN A 188 2.95 -21.98 -14.42
C ASN A 188 4.48 -21.85 -14.52
N GLY A 189 5.20 -22.86 -14.00
CA GLY A 189 6.67 -22.89 -13.92
C GLY A 189 7.22 -22.80 -12.50
N HIS A 190 6.45 -22.31 -11.53
CA HIS A 190 6.89 -22.16 -10.14
C HIS A 190 7.31 -23.49 -9.50
N GLY A 191 6.45 -24.51 -9.52
CA GLY A 191 6.76 -25.81 -8.91
C GLY A 191 7.95 -26.51 -9.58
N SER A 192 8.10 -26.37 -10.90
CA SER A 192 9.31 -26.83 -11.60
C SER A 192 10.58 -26.14 -11.09
N HIS A 193 10.50 -24.84 -10.80
CA HIS A 193 11.63 -24.08 -10.27
C HIS A 193 11.95 -24.46 -8.81
N ILE A 194 10.94 -24.72 -7.97
CA ILE A 194 11.16 -25.25 -6.62
C ILE A 194 11.85 -26.63 -6.68
N ALA A 195 11.36 -27.52 -7.54
CA ALA A 195 11.96 -28.84 -7.74
C ALA A 195 13.41 -28.75 -8.24
N SER A 196 13.70 -27.78 -9.12
CA SER A 196 15.06 -27.57 -9.66
C SER A 196 16.05 -27.23 -8.56
N ILE A 197 15.68 -26.38 -7.61
CA ILE A 197 16.54 -26.00 -6.48
C ILE A 197 16.81 -27.19 -5.55
N ILE A 198 15.80 -28.02 -5.26
CA ILE A 198 15.99 -29.23 -4.42
C ILE A 198 16.95 -30.20 -5.10
N VAL A 199 16.74 -30.49 -6.39
CA VAL A 199 17.59 -31.37 -7.19
C VAL A 199 19.02 -30.83 -7.26
N ASP A 200 19.18 -29.53 -7.45
CA ASP A 200 20.48 -28.88 -7.50
C ASP A 200 21.22 -28.95 -6.17
N ASN A 201 20.54 -29.01 -5.03
CA ASN A 201 21.19 -29.02 -3.71
C ASN A 201 21.28 -30.42 -3.07
N THR A 202 20.91 -31.49 -3.78
CA THR A 202 20.89 -32.87 -3.24
C THR A 202 21.35 -33.93 -4.25
N PRO A 203 21.93 -35.06 -3.80
CA PRO A 203 22.25 -36.22 -4.65
C PRO A 203 21.01 -37.04 -5.02
N ASP A 204 21.21 -38.03 -5.91
CA ASP A 204 20.13 -38.78 -6.57
C ASP A 204 19.28 -39.69 -5.65
N ASN A 205 19.68 -39.88 -4.38
CA ASN A 205 18.91 -40.60 -3.36
C ASN A 205 17.71 -39.78 -2.83
N VAL A 206 17.63 -38.49 -3.15
CA VAL A 206 16.48 -37.65 -2.80
C VAL A 206 15.48 -37.66 -3.97
N HIS A 207 14.30 -38.22 -3.71
CA HIS A 207 13.22 -38.40 -4.68
C HIS A 207 12.08 -37.43 -4.39
N ILE A 208 11.55 -36.77 -5.43
CA ILE A 208 10.50 -35.76 -5.31
C ILE A 208 9.20 -36.31 -5.92
N THR A 209 8.11 -36.38 -5.15
CA THR A 209 6.76 -36.69 -5.67
C THR A 209 5.91 -35.42 -5.68
N VAL A 210 5.31 -35.10 -6.83
CA VAL A 210 4.67 -33.79 -7.05
C VAL A 210 3.15 -33.91 -6.98
N TYR A 211 2.49 -33.07 -6.19
CA TYR A 211 1.04 -32.93 -6.11
C TYR A 211 0.66 -31.51 -6.53
N LYS A 212 -0.09 -31.38 -7.63
CA LYS A 212 -0.52 -30.06 -8.09
C LYS A 212 -1.71 -29.59 -7.24
N ALA A 213 -1.50 -28.55 -6.43
CA ALA A 213 -2.53 -27.90 -5.61
C ALA A 213 -2.79 -26.44 -6.02
N LEU A 214 -1.88 -25.85 -6.78
CA LEU A 214 -1.97 -24.47 -7.29
C LEU A 214 -2.27 -24.46 -8.78
N ASN A 215 -3.04 -23.46 -9.23
CA ASN A 215 -3.35 -23.25 -10.64
C ASN A 215 -2.28 -22.42 -11.35
N GLN A 216 -2.48 -22.14 -12.64
CA GLN A 216 -1.56 -21.36 -13.47
C GLN A 216 -1.29 -19.93 -12.97
N TYR A 217 -2.06 -19.43 -12.00
CA TYR A 217 -1.91 -18.11 -11.35
C TYR A 217 -1.37 -18.21 -9.92
N LEU A 218 -0.85 -19.37 -9.51
CA LEU A 218 -0.40 -19.68 -8.14
C LEU A 218 -1.49 -19.58 -7.07
N GLN A 219 -2.75 -19.74 -7.47
CA GLN A 219 -3.88 -19.76 -6.56
C GLN A 219 -4.31 -21.20 -6.29
N GLY A 220 -4.57 -21.51 -5.02
CA GLY A 220 -5.09 -22.81 -4.59
C GLY A 220 -6.10 -22.63 -3.46
N THR A 221 -6.98 -23.61 -3.28
CA THR A 221 -7.91 -23.60 -2.14
C THR A 221 -7.25 -24.24 -0.92
N ASN A 222 -7.62 -23.79 0.28
CA ASN A 222 -7.18 -24.43 1.53
C ASN A 222 -7.44 -25.95 1.54
N LEU A 223 -8.54 -26.39 0.92
CA LEU A 223 -8.86 -27.81 0.80
C LEU A 223 -7.91 -28.56 -0.15
N ALA A 224 -7.54 -27.96 -1.29
CA ALA A 224 -6.59 -28.56 -2.22
C ALA A 224 -5.21 -28.75 -1.58
N VAL A 225 -4.71 -27.73 -0.88
CA VAL A 225 -3.42 -27.80 -0.17
C VAL A 225 -3.49 -28.83 0.96
N ALA A 226 -4.52 -28.80 1.81
CA ALA A 226 -4.71 -29.78 2.89
C ALA A 226 -4.83 -31.23 2.36
N THR A 227 -5.48 -31.42 1.22
CA THR A 227 -5.58 -32.73 0.56
C THR A 227 -4.22 -33.18 0.04
N GLY A 228 -3.46 -32.30 -0.61
CA GLY A 228 -2.10 -32.59 -1.05
C GLY A 228 -1.18 -33.00 0.11
N ILE A 229 -1.25 -32.30 1.25
CA ILE A 229 -0.51 -32.66 2.48
C ILE A 229 -0.88 -34.06 2.95
N ASN A 230 -2.17 -34.38 3.11
CA ASN A 230 -2.59 -35.69 3.60
C ASN A 230 -2.24 -36.83 2.62
N MET A 231 -2.33 -36.59 1.31
CA MET A 231 -1.91 -37.58 0.31
C MET A 231 -0.41 -37.84 0.36
N ALA A 232 0.40 -36.79 0.52
CA ALA A 232 1.84 -36.94 0.72
C ALA A 232 2.18 -37.79 1.95
N VAL A 233 1.46 -37.61 3.06
CA VAL A 233 1.61 -38.45 4.27
C VAL A 233 1.22 -39.90 3.99
N GLU A 234 0.10 -40.13 3.30
CA GLU A 234 -0.36 -41.49 2.93
C GLU A 234 0.63 -42.22 2.01
N ASP A 235 1.28 -41.48 1.11
CA ASP A 235 2.28 -41.99 0.18
C ASP A 235 3.69 -42.12 0.80
N GLY A 236 3.84 -41.78 2.08
CA GLY A 236 5.07 -42.01 2.85
C GLY A 236 6.16 -40.97 2.63
N ALA A 237 5.78 -39.70 2.41
CA ALA A 237 6.75 -38.61 2.37
C ALA A 237 7.47 -38.44 3.71
N ASP A 238 8.78 -38.18 3.66
CA ASP A 238 9.60 -37.82 4.82
C ASP A 238 9.55 -36.30 5.06
N ILE A 239 9.50 -35.52 3.97
CA ILE A 239 9.45 -34.06 3.97
C ILE A 239 8.38 -33.58 2.99
N ILE A 240 7.60 -32.56 3.36
CA ILE A 240 6.66 -31.86 2.49
C ILE A 240 7.17 -30.42 2.30
N SER A 241 7.40 -30.04 1.05
CA SER A 241 7.73 -28.67 0.62
C SER A 241 6.46 -27.91 0.26
N LEU A 242 6.21 -26.80 0.96
CA LEU A 242 5.07 -25.92 0.76
C LEU A 242 5.51 -24.47 0.47
N SER A 243 4.78 -23.81 -0.42
CA SER A 243 5.01 -22.41 -0.80
C SER A 243 3.75 -21.58 -0.59
N THR A 244 2.93 -21.91 0.42
CA THR A 244 1.57 -21.37 0.57
C THR A 244 1.42 -20.66 1.91
N SER A 245 0.81 -19.47 1.89
CA SER A 245 0.46 -18.73 3.09
C SER A 245 -0.93 -18.11 2.96
N SER A 246 -1.64 -17.99 4.08
CA SER A 246 -2.92 -17.30 4.18
C SER A 246 -2.96 -16.45 5.44
N SER A 247 -3.44 -15.22 5.36
CA SER A 247 -3.71 -14.37 6.54
C SER A 247 -4.98 -14.76 7.31
N THR A 248 -5.67 -15.81 6.86
CA THR A 248 -6.88 -16.33 7.50
C THR A 248 -6.61 -17.73 8.06
N GLU A 249 -6.88 -17.89 9.35
CA GLU A 249 -6.80 -19.20 10.02
C GLU A 249 -7.75 -20.21 9.34
N SER A 250 -7.27 -21.44 9.16
CA SER A 250 -8.00 -22.50 8.44
C SER A 250 -7.90 -23.82 9.17
N GLU A 251 -9.00 -24.26 9.79
CA GLU A 251 -9.05 -25.52 10.55
C GLU A 251 -8.61 -26.73 9.71
N VAL A 252 -8.95 -26.76 8.41
CA VAL A 252 -8.59 -27.87 7.51
C VAL A 252 -7.08 -27.94 7.24
N ILE A 253 -6.41 -26.78 7.18
CA ILE A 253 -4.95 -26.73 7.04
C ILE A 253 -4.29 -27.13 8.37
N ILE A 254 -4.78 -26.60 9.49
CA ILE A 254 -4.27 -26.93 10.83
C ILE A 254 -4.35 -28.44 11.08
N GLU A 255 -5.46 -29.08 10.73
CA GLU A 255 -5.63 -30.53 10.89
C GLU A 255 -4.68 -31.33 10.00
N ALA A 256 -4.48 -30.93 8.74
CA ALA A 256 -3.55 -31.59 7.83
C ALA A 256 -2.09 -31.45 8.29
N VAL A 257 -1.67 -30.26 8.74
CA VAL A 257 -0.33 -30.02 9.29
C VAL A 257 -0.08 -30.88 10.54
N LYS A 258 -1.05 -30.92 11.47
CA LYS A 258 -0.95 -31.76 12.66
C LYS A 258 -0.96 -33.25 12.35
N ASN A 259 -1.67 -33.66 11.29
CA ASN A 259 -1.65 -35.04 10.81
C ASN A 259 -0.25 -35.43 10.30
N ALA A 260 0.36 -34.60 9.46
CA ALA A 260 1.71 -34.81 8.96
C ALA A 260 2.72 -34.89 10.10
N TYR A 261 2.70 -33.93 11.02
CA TYR A 261 3.57 -33.91 12.20
C TYR A 261 3.40 -35.16 13.07
N ALA A 262 2.17 -35.60 13.32
CA ALA A 262 1.89 -36.79 14.11
C ALA A 262 2.37 -38.10 13.43
N ASN A 263 2.52 -38.11 12.11
CA ASN A 263 3.07 -39.22 11.34
C ASN A 263 4.60 -39.11 11.12
N GLY A 264 5.25 -38.12 11.72
CA GLY A 264 6.70 -37.95 11.63
C GLY A 264 7.18 -37.25 10.35
N VAL A 265 6.27 -36.65 9.57
CA VAL A 265 6.59 -35.96 8.32
C VAL A 265 6.95 -34.51 8.61
N ILE A 266 8.11 -34.06 8.12
CA ILE A 266 8.57 -32.68 8.27
C ILE A 266 7.85 -31.80 7.25
N ILE A 267 7.26 -30.68 7.67
CA ILE A 267 6.73 -29.67 6.75
C ILE A 267 7.68 -28.48 6.75
N VAL A 268 8.14 -28.06 5.57
CA VAL A 268 8.89 -26.82 5.37
C VAL A 268 8.03 -25.87 4.55
N ASN A 269 7.74 -24.67 5.07
CA ASN A 269 6.85 -23.71 4.42
C ASN A 269 7.46 -22.30 4.34
N SER A 270 7.00 -21.53 3.36
CA SER A 270 7.42 -20.14 3.17
C SER A 270 6.82 -19.22 4.23
N ALA A 271 7.57 -18.20 4.66
CA ALA A 271 7.10 -17.21 5.64
C ALA A 271 6.00 -16.28 5.07
N GLY A 272 5.98 -16.07 3.74
CA GLY A 272 5.09 -15.12 3.06
C GLY A 272 5.82 -13.86 2.59
N ASN A 273 5.23 -13.13 1.63
CA ASN A 273 5.89 -12.06 0.87
C ASN A 273 5.27 -10.67 1.13
N ASN A 274 4.75 -10.43 2.34
CA ASN A 274 3.95 -9.26 2.66
C ASN A 274 4.69 -8.22 3.51
N SER A 275 5.96 -8.46 3.89
CA SER A 275 6.69 -7.57 4.81
C SER A 275 5.88 -7.37 6.12
N ASP A 276 5.29 -8.45 6.62
CA ASP A 276 4.44 -8.45 7.83
C ASP A 276 4.89 -9.53 8.84
N ASP A 277 4.33 -9.46 10.05
CA ASP A 277 4.58 -10.42 11.12
C ASP A 277 4.02 -11.80 10.73
N VAL A 278 4.89 -12.82 10.70
CA VAL A 278 4.56 -14.19 10.31
C VAL A 278 3.53 -14.82 11.24
N ALA A 279 3.38 -14.31 12.47
CA ALA A 279 2.34 -14.70 13.41
C ALA A 279 0.91 -14.57 12.82
N ASN A 280 0.74 -13.72 11.81
CA ASN A 280 -0.55 -13.51 11.13
C ASN A 280 -0.83 -14.53 10.01
N TYR A 281 0.10 -15.43 9.69
CA TYR A 281 0.03 -16.29 8.51
C TYR A 281 -0.05 -17.78 8.86
N TYR A 282 -0.91 -18.52 8.17
CA TYR A 282 -1.07 -19.97 8.33
C TYR A 282 -0.73 -20.70 7.03
N PRO A 283 -0.07 -21.87 7.09
CA PRO A 283 0.38 -22.57 8.30
C PRO A 283 1.72 -22.07 8.87
N SER A 284 2.30 -20.99 8.34
CA SER A 284 3.66 -20.52 8.69
C SER A 284 3.86 -20.12 10.16
N SER A 285 2.81 -19.74 10.89
CA SER A 285 2.85 -19.45 12.33
C SER A 285 2.78 -20.68 13.24
N MET A 286 2.61 -21.89 12.68
CA MET A 286 2.44 -23.11 13.47
C MET A 286 3.79 -23.71 13.91
N ASP A 287 3.93 -24.03 15.20
CA ASP A 287 5.13 -24.67 15.78
C ASP A 287 5.54 -25.98 15.08
N GLU A 288 4.56 -26.70 14.51
CA GLU A 288 4.77 -27.95 13.78
C GLU A 288 5.44 -27.78 12.40
N VAL A 289 5.56 -26.54 11.90
CA VAL A 289 6.11 -26.21 10.58
C VAL A 289 7.53 -25.66 10.73
N PHE A 290 8.39 -25.97 9.76
CA PHE A 290 9.70 -25.31 9.61
C PHE A 290 9.50 -24.10 8.71
N THR A 291 9.42 -22.91 9.31
CA THR A 291 9.08 -21.69 8.58
C THR A 291 10.32 -20.97 8.08
N VAL A 292 10.34 -20.65 6.77
CA VAL A 292 11.52 -20.15 6.08
C VAL A 292 11.31 -18.72 5.58
N GLY A 293 12.10 -17.80 6.12
CA GLY A 293 12.23 -16.42 5.63
C GLY A 293 13.21 -16.30 4.47
N SER A 294 13.11 -15.20 3.72
CA SER A 294 13.96 -14.97 2.54
C SER A 294 15.05 -13.94 2.81
N ILE A 295 16.25 -14.22 2.29
CA ILE A 295 17.39 -13.29 2.25
C ILE A 295 17.85 -13.06 0.81
N ASP A 296 18.53 -11.93 0.60
CA ASP A 296 19.20 -11.61 -0.66
C ASP A 296 20.66 -12.10 -0.70
N ALA A 297 21.37 -11.83 -1.80
CA ALA A 297 22.78 -12.17 -1.98
C ALA A 297 23.72 -11.46 -0.97
N LEU A 298 23.24 -10.37 -0.36
CA LEU A 298 23.94 -9.66 0.71
C LEU A 298 23.74 -10.34 2.07
N GLY A 299 22.83 -11.31 2.19
CA GLY A 299 22.47 -11.92 3.46
C GLY A 299 21.55 -11.04 4.31
N ASN A 300 21.00 -9.97 3.73
CA ASN A 300 19.96 -9.15 4.34
C ASN A 300 18.61 -9.81 4.14
N ARG A 301 17.65 -9.57 5.04
CA ARG A 301 16.27 -10.04 4.80
C ARG A 301 15.78 -9.42 3.49
N ALA A 302 15.30 -10.25 2.59
CA ALA A 302 14.64 -9.79 1.38
C ALA A 302 13.44 -8.93 1.77
N PHE A 303 13.30 -7.75 1.18
CA PHE A 303 12.34 -6.74 1.65
C PHE A 303 10.89 -7.23 1.74
N PHE A 304 10.49 -8.17 0.87
CA PHE A 304 9.15 -8.74 0.84
C PHE A 304 8.94 -9.81 1.91
N SER A 305 10.00 -10.45 2.43
CA SER A 305 9.87 -11.57 3.36
C SER A 305 9.12 -11.13 4.61
N ASN A 306 8.13 -11.90 5.04
CA ASN A 306 7.60 -11.77 6.39
C ASN A 306 8.73 -11.97 7.43
N PHE A 307 8.53 -11.42 8.63
CA PHE A 307 9.47 -11.45 9.76
C PHE A 307 8.71 -11.90 11.03
N GLY A 308 9.38 -12.16 12.15
CA GLY A 308 8.72 -12.56 13.41
C GLY A 308 9.31 -13.83 14.03
N GLU A 309 9.00 -14.07 15.32
CA GLU A 309 9.62 -15.11 16.15
C GLU A 309 9.35 -16.54 15.66
N GLU A 310 8.30 -16.75 14.87
CA GLU A 310 7.90 -18.05 14.32
C GLU A 310 8.72 -18.46 13.09
N ILE A 311 9.60 -17.60 12.56
CA ILE A 311 10.57 -18.00 11.53
C ILE A 311 11.65 -18.85 12.17
N ASP A 312 11.88 -20.03 11.61
CA ASP A 312 12.90 -20.97 12.09
C ASP A 312 14.25 -20.78 11.39
N PHE A 313 14.20 -20.57 10.08
CA PHE A 313 15.35 -20.53 9.20
C PHE A 313 15.23 -19.40 8.18
N VAL A 314 16.36 -18.92 7.69
CA VAL A 314 16.40 -18.03 6.52
C VAL A 314 17.20 -18.67 5.40
N ALA A 315 16.81 -18.44 4.16
CA ALA A 315 17.54 -18.95 3.00
C ALA A 315 17.41 -18.00 1.78
N PRO A 316 18.33 -18.10 0.81
CA PRO A 316 18.32 -17.27 -0.40
C PRO A 316 16.96 -17.33 -1.11
N GLY A 317 16.38 -16.18 -1.46
CA GLY A 317 15.11 -16.16 -2.20
C GLY A 317 14.81 -14.88 -2.98
N HIS A 318 15.75 -13.93 -3.05
CA HIS A 318 15.60 -12.71 -3.86
C HIS A 318 16.51 -12.76 -5.10
N LYS A 319 15.98 -12.58 -6.31
CA LYS A 319 16.71 -12.71 -7.59
C LYS A 319 17.41 -14.06 -7.75
N ILE A 320 16.67 -15.14 -7.49
CA ILE A 320 17.10 -16.53 -7.74
C ILE A 320 16.95 -16.84 -9.23
N GLU A 321 17.99 -17.42 -9.85
CA GLU A 321 17.97 -17.80 -11.28
C GLU A 321 16.92 -18.88 -11.53
N MET A 322 16.00 -18.64 -12.47
CA MET A 322 14.95 -19.59 -12.82
C MET A 322 15.51 -20.77 -13.62
N SER A 323 15.11 -22.00 -13.25
CA SER A 323 15.50 -23.23 -13.94
C SER A 323 14.38 -24.27 -13.88
N GLY A 324 14.44 -25.33 -14.71
CA GLY A 324 13.51 -26.46 -14.66
C GLY A 324 12.30 -26.37 -15.60
N PHE A 325 11.67 -25.20 -15.72
CA PHE A 325 10.55 -24.97 -16.66
C PHE A 325 11.00 -24.24 -17.93
N PHE A 326 11.61 -23.07 -17.75
CA PHE A 326 11.93 -22.17 -18.85
C PHE A 326 13.05 -22.70 -19.73
N ASP A 327 14.00 -23.48 -19.21
CA ASP A 327 15.09 -24.11 -20.00
C ASP A 327 14.59 -24.91 -21.22
N VAL A 328 13.36 -25.41 -21.16
CA VAL A 328 12.72 -26.21 -22.21
C VAL A 328 11.83 -25.35 -23.14
N ILE A 329 11.31 -24.22 -22.65
CA ILE A 329 10.23 -23.44 -23.31
C ILE A 329 10.74 -22.09 -23.86
N ASP A 330 11.73 -21.45 -23.23
CA ASP A 330 12.37 -20.20 -23.67
C ASP A 330 13.86 -20.18 -23.29
N GLN A 331 14.75 -19.82 -24.22
CA GLN A 331 16.21 -19.79 -23.97
C GLN A 331 16.68 -18.57 -23.15
N ASN A 332 15.78 -17.65 -22.79
CA ASN A 332 16.10 -16.51 -21.93
C ASN A 332 15.92 -16.86 -20.44
N LYS A 333 17.03 -17.10 -19.76
CA LYS A 333 17.10 -17.30 -18.31
C LYS A 333 16.81 -15.99 -17.57
N GLY A 334 15.72 -15.93 -16.80
CA GLY A 334 15.39 -14.81 -15.91
C GLY A 334 15.73 -15.11 -14.44
N THR A 335 15.52 -14.13 -13.55
CA THR A 335 15.56 -14.34 -12.09
C THR A 335 14.18 -14.05 -11.49
N ASP A 336 13.84 -14.68 -10.37
CA ASP A 336 12.59 -14.48 -9.64
C ASP A 336 12.83 -14.30 -8.13
N SER A 337 11.85 -13.77 -7.40
CA SER A 337 11.96 -13.44 -5.97
C SER A 337 10.74 -13.86 -5.17
N GLY A 338 10.96 -14.50 -4.02
CA GLY A 338 9.92 -15.00 -3.14
C GLY A 338 10.46 -15.89 -2.02
N THR A 339 9.76 -15.91 -0.88
CA THR A 339 10.06 -16.84 0.23
C THR A 339 9.86 -18.30 -0.18
N SER A 340 9.06 -18.57 -1.23
CA SER A 340 8.94 -19.88 -1.85
C SER A 340 10.27 -20.40 -2.38
N PHE A 341 11.15 -19.55 -2.93
CA PHE A 341 12.47 -19.95 -3.41
C PHE A 341 13.47 -20.21 -2.29
N SER A 342 13.21 -19.73 -1.08
CA SER A 342 13.99 -20.01 0.12
C SER A 342 13.72 -21.41 0.70
N VAL A 343 12.47 -21.87 0.64
CA VAL A 343 12.03 -23.19 1.14
C VAL A 343 12.85 -24.37 0.61
N PRO A 344 13.09 -24.53 -0.71
CA PRO A 344 13.75 -25.71 -1.25
C PRO A 344 15.20 -25.90 -0.76
N TYR A 345 15.89 -24.82 -0.37
CA TYR A 345 17.21 -24.93 0.25
C TYR A 345 17.17 -25.56 1.65
N VAL A 346 16.15 -25.24 2.45
CA VAL A 346 15.95 -25.84 3.78
C VAL A 346 15.42 -27.27 3.64
N VAL A 347 14.57 -27.55 2.65
CA VAL A 347 14.15 -28.91 2.28
C VAL A 347 15.36 -29.77 1.90
N ALA A 348 16.27 -29.25 1.07
CA ALA A 348 17.50 -29.93 0.71
C ALA A 348 18.37 -30.22 1.95
N ALA A 349 18.56 -29.24 2.84
CA ALA A 349 19.32 -29.43 4.07
C ALA A 349 18.70 -30.52 4.98
N ALA A 350 17.38 -30.51 5.17
CA ALA A 350 16.66 -31.52 5.94
C ALA A 350 16.79 -32.92 5.29
N ALA A 351 16.68 -33.00 3.96
CA ALA A 351 16.83 -34.25 3.22
C ALA A 351 18.24 -34.81 3.35
N MET A 352 19.27 -33.97 3.31
CA MET A 352 20.66 -34.39 3.52
C MET A 352 20.92 -34.89 4.94
N VAL A 353 20.28 -34.30 5.96
CA VAL A 353 20.32 -34.83 7.34
C VAL A 353 19.71 -36.23 7.42
N LEU A 354 18.52 -36.43 6.84
CA LEU A 354 17.86 -37.75 6.84
C LEU A 354 18.58 -38.78 5.97
N SER A 355 19.27 -38.33 4.92
CA SER A 355 20.07 -39.21 4.06
C SER A 355 21.21 -39.88 4.84
N VAL A 356 21.87 -39.15 5.75
CA VAL A 356 22.96 -39.69 6.58
C VAL A 356 22.47 -40.33 7.88
N ASP A 357 21.41 -39.80 8.49
CA ASP A 357 20.85 -40.28 9.76
C ASP A 357 19.30 -40.40 9.66
N PRO A 358 18.77 -41.48 9.05
CA PRO A 358 17.35 -41.64 8.70
C PRO A 358 16.43 -41.89 9.90
N ASP A 359 16.99 -42.25 11.06
CA ASP A 359 16.22 -42.56 12.28
C ASP A 359 15.86 -41.30 13.11
N LEU A 360 16.28 -40.11 12.69
CA LEU A 360 16.03 -38.87 13.42
C LEU A 360 14.57 -38.43 13.33
N GLY A 361 13.99 -38.05 14.48
CA GLY A 361 12.66 -37.44 14.52
C GLY A 361 12.68 -35.96 14.12
N ILE A 362 11.49 -35.40 13.81
CA ILE A 362 11.30 -33.99 13.38
C ILE A 362 12.09 -33.00 14.26
N VAL A 363 11.98 -33.11 15.58
CA VAL A 363 12.64 -32.18 16.53
C VAL A 363 14.18 -32.31 16.47
N GLU A 364 14.69 -33.51 16.27
CA GLU A 364 16.14 -33.76 16.19
C GLU A 364 16.70 -33.24 14.86
N VAL A 365 15.96 -33.40 13.77
CA VAL A 365 16.30 -32.79 12.47
C VAL A 365 16.28 -31.26 12.57
N LYS A 366 15.22 -30.67 13.16
CA LYS A 366 15.14 -29.21 13.38
C LYS A 366 16.35 -28.71 14.15
N GLN A 367 16.68 -29.35 15.27
CA GLN A 367 17.82 -28.96 16.10
C GLN A 367 19.15 -29.08 15.35
N ARG A 368 19.34 -30.13 14.56
CA ARG A 368 20.56 -30.30 13.77
C ARG A 368 20.72 -29.24 12.68
N LEU A 369 19.62 -28.81 12.07
CA LEU A 369 19.63 -27.66 11.16
C LEU A 369 19.99 -26.38 11.91
N ILE A 370 19.37 -26.13 13.06
CA ILE A 370 19.68 -24.96 13.93
C ILE A 370 21.17 -24.92 14.29
N ASP A 371 21.74 -26.05 14.73
CA ASP A 371 23.16 -26.13 15.12
C ASP A 371 24.12 -25.93 13.94
N SER A 372 23.63 -26.13 12.71
CA SER A 372 24.37 -25.92 11.47
C SER A 372 24.32 -24.48 10.95
N CYS A 373 23.37 -23.67 11.44
CA CYS A 373 23.07 -22.37 10.89
C CYS A 373 24.25 -21.40 11.03
N ILE A 374 24.43 -20.58 10.00
CA ILE A 374 25.13 -19.30 10.16
C ILE A 374 24.08 -18.28 10.61
N PRO A 375 24.24 -17.66 11.80
CA PRO A 375 23.29 -16.65 12.28
C PRO A 375 23.17 -15.48 11.31
N MET A 376 21.99 -14.88 11.24
CA MET A 376 21.71 -13.81 10.28
C MET A 376 22.68 -12.63 10.40
N GLU A 377 23.05 -12.23 11.62
CA GLU A 377 24.04 -11.17 11.89
C GLU A 377 25.41 -11.45 11.24
N SER A 378 25.76 -12.73 11.09
CA SER A 378 27.00 -13.15 10.44
C SER A 378 26.84 -13.39 8.94
N LEU A 379 25.60 -13.43 8.43
CA LEU A 379 25.31 -13.45 6.99
C LEU A 379 25.32 -12.05 6.41
N LYS A 380 24.85 -11.04 7.15
CA LYS A 380 24.71 -9.68 6.65
C LYS A 380 26.04 -9.13 6.14
N TYR A 381 26.03 -8.76 4.88
CA TYR A 381 26.90 -7.72 4.38
C TYR A 381 26.37 -6.41 4.95
N ASN A 382 27.08 -5.85 5.93
CA ASN A 382 26.76 -4.53 6.44
C ASN A 382 26.92 -3.57 5.27
N ASP A 383 25.79 -3.19 4.71
CA ASP A 383 25.70 -2.26 3.63
C ASP A 383 24.74 -1.18 4.08
N GLY A 384 25.31 -0.02 4.40
CA GLY A 384 24.54 1.20 4.60
C GLY A 384 23.91 1.73 3.30
N PHE A 385 24.10 1.06 2.14
CA PHE A 385 24.06 1.72 0.84
C PHE A 385 23.23 1.12 -0.31
N HIS A 386 22.69 -0.11 -0.33
CA HIS A 386 22.00 -0.60 -1.55
C HIS A 386 20.62 -1.27 -1.36
N GLU A 387 19.78 -1.05 -2.37
CA GLU A 387 18.34 -1.34 -2.48
C GLU A 387 18.06 -2.78 -2.95
N VAL A 388 16.99 -3.35 -2.41
CA VAL A 388 16.31 -4.50 -3.03
C VAL A 388 15.27 -3.93 -4.00
N GLN A 389 15.01 -4.55 -5.16
CA GLN A 389 14.07 -4.02 -6.17
C GLN A 389 12.76 -4.83 -6.15
N GLU A 390 11.62 -4.15 -6.10
CA GLU A 390 10.24 -4.64 -6.21
C GLU A 390 9.73 -4.47 -7.64
N TYR A 391 9.04 -5.47 -8.17
CA TYR A 391 8.30 -5.35 -9.42
C TYR A 391 6.90 -4.83 -9.12
N ASP A 392 6.52 -3.71 -9.73
CA ASP A 392 5.16 -3.17 -9.68
C ASP A 392 4.34 -3.76 -10.85
N PRO A 393 3.39 -4.67 -10.59
CA PRO A 393 2.59 -5.31 -11.63
C PRO A 393 1.58 -4.37 -12.29
N ASP A 394 1.23 -3.24 -11.67
CA ASP A 394 0.26 -2.28 -12.20
C ASP A 394 0.92 -1.27 -13.16
N THR A 395 2.22 -1.02 -13.00
CA THR A 395 3.00 -0.09 -13.86
C THR A 395 4.04 -0.75 -14.75
N ALA A 396 4.30 -2.05 -14.57
CA ALA A 396 5.34 -2.81 -15.26
C ALA A 396 6.76 -2.22 -15.10
N THR A 397 7.07 -1.67 -13.92
CA THR A 397 8.38 -1.09 -13.60
C THR A 397 8.95 -1.63 -12.29
N TYR A 398 10.27 -1.55 -12.14
CA TYR A 398 10.98 -1.97 -10.94
C TYR A 398 11.20 -0.77 -10.01
N ILE A 399 10.78 -0.88 -8.75
CA ILE A 399 10.81 0.14 -7.71
C ILE A 399 11.75 -0.31 -6.59
N ALA A 400 12.58 0.59 -6.06
CA ALA A 400 13.43 0.28 -4.93
C ALA A 400 12.64 0.09 -3.64
N VAL A 401 12.87 -1.03 -2.95
CA VAL A 401 12.32 -1.28 -1.62
C VAL A 401 13.41 -1.79 -0.70
N SER A 402 13.49 -1.17 0.46
CA SER A 402 13.96 -1.89 1.62
C SER A 402 12.95 -1.69 2.74
N ASP A 403 12.83 -2.66 3.63
CA ASP A 403 11.88 -2.66 4.75
C ASP A 403 12.55 -2.04 6.00
N PRO A 404 11.93 -1.09 6.75
CA PRO A 404 12.42 -0.49 7.99
C PRO A 404 12.04 -1.25 9.26
N LYS A 405 11.48 -2.45 9.19
CA LYS A 405 11.46 -3.34 10.37
C LYS A 405 12.92 -3.64 10.72
N THR A 406 13.40 -3.00 11.79
CA THR A 406 14.77 -3.08 12.29
C THR A 406 15.25 -4.51 12.26
N ASP A 407 16.53 -4.69 11.97
CA ASP A 407 17.25 -5.96 12.02
C ASP A 407 17.01 -6.82 13.28
N GLU A 408 16.39 -6.26 14.32
CA GLU A 408 15.91 -6.91 15.54
C GLU A 408 14.62 -7.76 15.38
N GLU A 409 13.83 -7.62 14.32
CA GLU A 409 12.57 -8.38 14.14
C GLU A 409 12.70 -9.58 13.19
N CYS A 410 13.87 -9.80 12.59
CA CYS A 410 14.14 -10.92 11.72
C CYS A 410 14.60 -12.13 12.56
N PHE A 411 13.68 -12.74 13.29
CA PHE A 411 13.97 -13.95 14.05
C PHE A 411 14.06 -15.16 13.10
N GLY A 412 14.83 -16.15 13.54
CA GLY A 412 15.31 -17.26 12.73
C GLY A 412 16.69 -17.66 13.21
N ASN A 413 16.95 -18.95 13.34
CA ASN A 413 18.22 -19.47 13.85
C ASN A 413 19.40 -19.21 12.89
N GLY A 414 19.09 -18.72 11.68
CA GLY A 414 20.05 -18.40 10.63
C GLY A 414 19.85 -19.28 9.40
N MET A 415 20.84 -19.30 8.52
CA MET A 415 20.82 -20.10 7.29
C MET A 415 21.53 -21.43 7.50
N PRO A 416 20.84 -22.58 7.37
CA PRO A 416 21.46 -23.90 7.48
C PRO A 416 22.63 -24.07 6.50
N GLN A 417 23.67 -24.76 6.94
CA GLN A 417 24.80 -25.13 6.11
C GLN A 417 24.80 -26.64 5.91
N ILE A 418 24.55 -27.10 4.69
CA ILE A 418 24.23 -28.51 4.41
C ILE A 418 25.34 -29.45 4.91
N LEU A 419 26.61 -29.16 4.61
CA LEU A 419 27.73 -29.98 5.05
C LEU A 419 27.87 -30.04 6.59
N ARG A 420 27.58 -28.92 7.30
CA ARG A 420 27.57 -28.87 8.77
C ARG A 420 26.39 -29.64 9.35
N ALA A 421 25.22 -29.54 8.71
CA ALA A 421 24.02 -30.26 9.12
C ALA A 421 24.23 -31.78 9.02
N MET A 422 25.00 -32.26 8.05
CA MET A 422 25.38 -33.67 7.93
C MET A 422 26.40 -34.13 9.01
N GLN A 423 26.99 -33.21 9.79
CA GLN A 423 28.03 -33.47 10.80
C GLN A 423 29.32 -34.13 10.25
N ILE A 424 29.69 -33.77 9.03
CA ILE A 424 30.76 -34.44 8.29
C ILE A 424 32.14 -33.76 8.41
N THR A 425 32.24 -32.45 8.72
CA THR A 425 33.52 -31.73 8.88
C THR A 425 33.49 -30.69 10.01
N GLU A 426 34.68 -30.28 10.51
CA GLU A 426 34.84 -29.18 11.46
C GLU A 426 34.76 -27.79 10.76
N ASN A 427 34.34 -26.76 11.50
CA ASN A 427 34.18 -25.40 10.99
C ASN A 427 35.54 -24.76 10.66
N ASN A 428 35.71 -24.29 9.42
CA ASN A 428 36.81 -23.38 9.08
C ASN A 428 36.62 -22.03 9.78
N SER A 429 37.67 -21.49 10.41
CA SER A 429 37.58 -20.20 11.10
C SER A 429 37.29 -19.07 10.11
N PRO A 430 36.50 -18.05 10.51
CA PRO A 430 36.30 -16.85 9.70
C PRO A 430 37.63 -16.21 9.30
N VAL A 431 37.69 -15.65 8.09
CA VAL A 431 38.87 -14.93 7.59
C VAL A 431 39.22 -13.79 8.55
N LYS A 432 40.49 -13.71 8.96
CA LYS A 432 40.99 -12.60 9.77
C LYS A 432 41.53 -11.51 8.85
N ILE A 433 41.01 -10.31 9.01
CA ILE A 433 41.39 -9.12 8.24
C ILE A 433 42.35 -8.28 9.09
N SER A 434 43.49 -7.87 8.52
CA SER A 434 44.55 -7.18 9.28
C SER A 434 44.23 -5.74 9.66
N VAL A 435 43.29 -5.10 8.96
CA VAL A 435 42.86 -3.72 9.19
C VAL A 435 41.36 -3.71 9.44
N GLN A 436 40.95 -3.09 10.54
CA GLN A 436 39.53 -3.01 10.93
C GLN A 436 38.78 -2.09 9.97
N SER A 437 37.47 -2.27 9.84
CA SER A 437 36.62 -1.32 9.14
C SER A 437 36.68 0.07 9.79
N GLY A 438 36.52 1.12 8.99
CA GLY A 438 36.54 2.49 9.48
C GLY A 438 36.88 3.52 8.42
N SER A 439 37.10 4.76 8.87
CA SER A 439 37.51 5.86 8.02
C SER A 439 39.02 6.04 8.03
N TYR A 440 39.60 6.22 6.84
CA TYR A 440 41.04 6.28 6.64
C TYR A 440 41.41 7.46 5.73
N HIS A 441 42.60 8.00 5.95
CA HIS A 441 43.10 9.20 5.25
C HIS A 441 44.39 8.99 4.46
N GLU A 442 44.88 7.77 4.45
CA GLU A 442 46.07 7.35 3.71
C GLU A 442 45.79 5.95 3.17
N ALA A 443 46.20 5.68 1.94
CA ALA A 443 46.10 4.35 1.36
C ALA A 443 46.90 3.35 2.20
N PHE A 444 46.38 2.13 2.35
CA PHE A 444 47.03 1.08 3.11
C PHE A 444 46.83 -0.28 2.43
N GLU A 445 47.71 -1.22 2.77
CA GLU A 445 47.52 -2.63 2.40
C GLU A 445 46.84 -3.36 3.55
N LEU A 446 45.77 -4.10 3.25
CA LEU A 446 45.22 -5.10 4.16
C LEU A 446 45.60 -6.50 3.69
N THR A 447 45.72 -7.39 4.67
CA THR A 447 45.99 -8.81 4.45
C THR A 447 44.87 -9.64 5.05
N LEU A 448 44.52 -10.70 4.32
CA LEU A 448 43.58 -11.71 4.74
C LEU A 448 44.36 -12.94 5.20
N THR A 449 43.94 -13.53 6.33
CA THR A 449 44.54 -14.76 6.86
C THR A 449 43.47 -15.75 7.28
N ALA A 450 43.73 -17.04 7.05
CA ALA A 450 42.86 -18.15 7.40
C ALA A 450 43.67 -19.27 8.07
N ASP A 451 42.99 -20.35 8.45
CA ASP A 451 43.63 -21.53 9.03
C ASP A 451 44.56 -22.22 8.00
N GLU A 452 45.57 -22.93 8.49
CA GLU A 452 46.55 -23.63 7.63
C GLU A 452 45.84 -24.66 6.74
N GLY A 453 46.13 -24.66 5.43
CA GLY A 453 45.44 -25.53 4.45
C GLY A 453 44.09 -24.99 3.96
N SER A 454 43.84 -23.68 4.11
CA SER A 454 42.68 -23.01 3.52
C SER A 454 43.08 -21.95 2.50
N ASP A 455 42.36 -21.92 1.39
CA ASP A 455 42.38 -20.83 0.42
C ASP A 455 41.37 -19.75 0.83
N ILE A 456 41.67 -18.48 0.55
CA ILE A 456 40.78 -17.35 0.87
C ILE A 456 40.20 -16.81 -0.43
N TYR A 457 38.89 -16.64 -0.47
CA TYR A 457 38.16 -16.03 -1.59
C TYR A 457 37.50 -14.75 -1.10
N TYR A 458 37.69 -13.65 -1.82
CA TYR A 458 37.12 -12.35 -1.47
C TYR A 458 36.44 -11.66 -2.66
N SER A 459 35.43 -10.87 -2.35
CA SER A 459 34.71 -10.00 -3.28
C SER A 459 34.79 -8.56 -2.78
N THR A 460 34.96 -7.63 -3.72
CA THR A 460 34.76 -6.19 -3.51
C THR A 460 33.38 -5.74 -4.00
N GLU A 461 32.67 -6.65 -4.67
CA GLU A 461 31.30 -6.48 -5.15
C GLU A 461 30.30 -6.98 -4.10
N GLU A 462 29.09 -6.43 -4.15
CA GLU A 462 27.91 -6.70 -3.31
C GLU A 462 27.32 -8.12 -3.47
N VAL A 463 28.15 -9.17 -3.38
CA VAL A 463 27.73 -10.56 -3.50
C VAL A 463 28.38 -11.45 -2.43
N TYR A 464 27.72 -12.56 -2.10
CA TYR A 464 28.30 -13.59 -1.24
C TYR A 464 29.47 -14.26 -1.96
N PRO A 465 30.69 -14.25 -1.41
CA PRO A 465 31.85 -14.83 -2.08
C PRO A 465 31.79 -16.37 -2.11
N SER A 466 32.05 -16.95 -3.27
CA SER A 466 32.18 -18.38 -3.52
C SER A 466 33.44 -18.68 -4.33
N THR A 467 33.76 -19.96 -4.54
CA THR A 467 34.88 -20.35 -5.40
C THR A 467 34.67 -19.99 -6.89
N GLU A 468 33.47 -19.59 -7.29
CA GLU A 468 33.09 -19.32 -8.68
C GLU A 468 32.90 -17.83 -8.97
N ASN A 469 32.46 -17.03 -7.97
CA ASN A 469 32.15 -15.62 -8.15
C ASN A 469 33.14 -14.65 -7.45
N ALA A 470 34.08 -15.17 -6.67
CA ALA A 470 35.01 -14.35 -5.89
C ALA A 470 36.48 -14.56 -6.30
N THR A 471 37.30 -13.57 -5.96
CA THR A 471 38.72 -13.56 -6.30
C THR A 471 39.53 -14.37 -5.29
N LEU A 472 40.37 -15.29 -5.77
CA LEU A 472 41.33 -16.00 -4.94
C LEU A 472 42.40 -15.03 -4.41
N TYR A 473 42.49 -14.92 -3.09
CA TYR A 473 43.47 -14.06 -2.41
C TYR A 473 44.89 -14.63 -2.55
N THR A 474 45.75 -13.90 -3.25
CA THR A 474 47.15 -14.32 -3.52
C THR A 474 48.19 -13.37 -2.92
N GLY A 475 47.77 -12.24 -2.33
CA GLY A 475 48.65 -11.23 -1.73
C GLY A 475 47.86 -10.05 -1.15
N PRO A 476 48.52 -9.10 -0.47
CA PRO A 476 47.86 -7.95 0.14
C PRO A 476 46.96 -7.16 -0.83
N ILE A 477 45.83 -6.66 -0.33
CA ILE A 477 44.87 -5.84 -1.07
C ILE A 477 45.14 -4.37 -0.73
N GLU A 478 45.39 -3.54 -1.75
CA GLU A 478 45.52 -2.09 -1.59
C GLU A 478 44.12 -1.47 -1.45
N VAL A 479 43.93 -0.70 -0.37
CA VAL A 479 42.73 0.12 -0.15
C VAL A 479 43.11 1.57 -0.34
N SER A 480 42.66 2.17 -1.45
CA SER A 480 42.98 3.55 -1.83
C SER A 480 41.75 4.37 -2.23
N GLU A 481 40.57 3.78 -2.27
CA GLU A 481 39.28 4.42 -2.47
C GLU A 481 38.22 3.77 -1.56
N THR A 482 37.09 4.43 -1.35
CA THR A 482 36.02 3.89 -0.51
C THR A 482 35.57 2.56 -1.08
N MET A 483 35.71 1.50 -0.29
CA MET A 483 35.40 0.15 -0.74
C MET A 483 34.94 -0.72 0.41
N SER A 484 34.28 -1.82 0.05
CA SER A 484 33.88 -2.87 0.96
C SER A 484 34.51 -4.19 0.51
N ILE A 485 34.75 -5.09 1.47
CA ILE A 485 35.37 -6.40 1.22
C ILE A 485 34.56 -7.45 1.95
N ARG A 486 34.14 -8.49 1.23
CA ARG A 486 33.59 -9.72 1.80
C ARG A 486 34.52 -10.89 1.53
N ALA A 487 34.83 -11.71 2.53
CA ALA A 487 35.75 -12.83 2.35
C ALA A 487 35.30 -14.10 3.08
N ILE A 488 35.58 -15.25 2.48
CA ILE A 488 35.45 -16.60 3.07
C ILE A 488 36.77 -17.36 2.95
N ALA A 489 36.97 -18.32 3.85
CA ALA A 489 38.05 -19.30 3.76
C ALA A 489 37.45 -20.65 3.37
N VAL A 490 38.11 -21.37 2.47
CA VAL A 490 37.71 -22.70 2.00
C VAL A 490 38.85 -23.66 2.29
N SER A 491 38.60 -24.67 3.12
CA SER A 491 39.60 -25.68 3.50
C SER A 491 39.86 -26.67 2.37
N ASP A 492 40.96 -27.43 2.45
CA ASP A 492 41.21 -28.61 1.59
C ASP A 492 40.02 -29.59 1.51
N GLU A 493 39.30 -29.79 2.62
CA GLU A 493 38.10 -30.65 2.71
C GLU A 493 36.81 -29.96 2.24
N LYS A 494 36.93 -28.84 1.52
CA LYS A 494 35.83 -28.03 0.95
C LYS A 494 34.85 -27.42 1.96
N SER A 495 35.14 -27.49 3.26
CA SER A 495 34.41 -26.74 4.28
C SER A 495 34.69 -25.24 4.16
N LYS A 496 33.63 -24.42 4.22
CA LYS A 496 33.74 -22.96 4.19
C LYS A 496 33.56 -22.32 5.57
N SER A 497 34.26 -21.22 5.78
CA SER A 497 34.07 -20.38 6.95
C SER A 497 32.85 -19.47 6.79
N THR A 498 32.37 -18.95 7.92
CA THR A 498 31.40 -17.86 7.93
C THR A 498 32.01 -16.64 7.23
N PRO A 499 31.27 -15.94 6.34
CA PRO A 499 31.81 -14.77 5.65
C PRO A 499 32.15 -13.66 6.65
N VAL A 500 33.18 -12.89 6.32
CA VAL A 500 33.55 -11.66 7.03
C VAL A 500 33.40 -10.50 6.08
N ALA A 501 32.80 -9.41 6.55
CA ALA A 501 32.61 -8.17 5.80
C ALA A 501 33.34 -7.00 6.48
N CYS A 502 33.98 -6.14 5.70
CA CYS A 502 34.58 -4.90 6.15
C CYS A 502 34.27 -3.74 5.20
N GLU A 503 34.01 -2.55 5.76
CA GLU A 503 33.87 -1.29 5.02
C GLU A 503 35.01 -0.34 5.33
N TYR A 504 35.54 0.32 4.30
CA TYR A 504 36.62 1.30 4.39
C TYR A 504 36.17 2.59 3.73
N LEU A 505 35.94 3.64 4.52
CA LEU A 505 35.64 4.98 4.00
C LEU A 505 36.97 5.73 3.79
N MET A 506 37.35 5.93 2.54
CA MET A 506 38.57 6.66 2.22
C MET A 506 38.26 8.14 2.04
N SER A 507 39.16 8.99 2.53
CA SER A 507 39.07 10.45 2.35
C SER A 507 40.42 11.11 2.56
N TYR A 508 40.89 11.90 1.62
CA TYR A 508 42.25 12.44 1.67
C TYR A 508 42.24 13.92 2.05
N TYR A 509 43.22 14.34 2.85
CA TYR A 509 43.43 15.76 3.11
C TYR A 509 43.84 16.46 1.81
N ALA A 510 43.01 17.39 1.34
CA ALA A 510 43.33 18.20 0.18
C ALA A 510 44.48 19.17 0.49
N ASP A 511 45.31 19.45 -0.52
CA ASP A 511 46.39 20.44 -0.40
C ASP A 511 45.77 21.84 -0.26
N GLU A 512 46.30 22.66 0.66
CA GLU A 512 45.84 24.03 0.83
C GLU A 512 46.04 24.87 -0.45
N ASP A 513 47.03 24.52 -1.28
CA ASP A 513 47.32 25.20 -2.55
C ASP A 513 46.23 24.94 -3.62
N ASP A 514 45.38 23.92 -3.45
CA ASP A 514 44.29 23.60 -4.37
C ASP A 514 43.04 24.48 -4.14
N PHE A 515 43.01 25.28 -3.07
CA PHE A 515 41.84 26.09 -2.71
C PHE A 515 42.09 27.59 -2.88
N GLU A 516 41.05 28.29 -3.34
CA GLU A 516 40.94 29.74 -3.17
C GLU A 516 39.99 30.06 -2.01
N ILE A 517 40.39 30.98 -1.13
CA ILE A 517 39.60 31.38 0.05
C ILE A 517 39.48 32.91 0.13
N ASP A 518 38.28 33.39 0.46
CA ASP A 518 38.02 34.81 0.64
C ASP A 518 38.39 35.32 2.05
N ASN A 519 38.21 36.63 2.29
CA ASN A 519 38.53 37.26 3.57
C ASN A 519 37.55 36.95 4.72
N ARG A 520 36.42 36.29 4.43
CA ARG A 520 35.48 35.79 5.44
C ARG A 520 35.90 34.40 5.93
N GLY A 521 36.74 33.72 5.17
CA GLY A 521 37.12 32.31 5.37
C GLY A 521 36.27 31.35 4.55
N TYR A 522 35.69 31.80 3.42
CA TYR A 522 34.83 30.96 2.58
C TYR A 522 35.61 30.48 1.37
N ILE A 523 35.53 29.18 1.08
CA ILE A 523 36.13 28.60 -0.12
C ILE A 523 35.39 29.14 -1.34
N THR A 524 36.12 29.75 -2.28
CA THR A 524 35.57 30.31 -3.52
C THR A 524 35.89 29.50 -4.76
N ASN A 525 36.86 28.58 -4.67
CA ASN A 525 37.21 27.67 -5.75
C ASN A 525 38.04 26.48 -5.22
N TYR A 526 37.97 25.34 -5.91
CA TYR A 526 38.85 24.19 -5.71
C TYR A 526 39.33 23.66 -7.06
N THR A 527 40.65 23.53 -7.22
CA THR A 527 41.28 23.09 -8.48
C THR A 527 41.98 21.74 -8.37
N GLY A 528 41.90 21.08 -7.22
CA GLY A 528 42.45 19.75 -7.01
C GLY A 528 41.65 18.67 -7.74
N ASN A 529 42.11 17.42 -7.63
CA ASN A 529 41.57 16.28 -8.37
C ASN A 529 41.07 15.13 -7.46
N LEU A 530 40.94 15.39 -6.15
CA LEU A 530 40.43 14.38 -5.22
C LEU A 530 38.94 14.13 -5.49
N SER A 531 38.54 12.86 -5.47
CA SER A 531 37.14 12.44 -5.45
C SER A 531 36.59 12.33 -4.03
N GLU A 532 37.46 12.08 -3.05
CA GLU A 532 37.12 11.90 -1.64
C GLU A 532 38.01 12.81 -0.79
N MET A 533 37.42 13.87 -0.23
CA MET A 533 38.17 14.99 0.29
C MET A 533 37.84 15.31 1.75
N VAL A 534 38.88 15.49 2.56
CA VAL A 534 38.81 16.19 3.84
C VAL A 534 39.30 17.63 3.63
N VAL A 535 38.42 18.59 3.90
CA VAL A 535 38.74 20.02 3.81
C VAL A 535 39.60 20.42 5.02
N PRO A 536 40.74 21.12 4.85
CA PRO A 536 41.59 21.52 5.96
C PRO A 536 40.93 22.60 6.84
N GLU A 537 41.25 22.62 8.14
CA GLU A 537 40.72 23.62 9.09
C GLU A 537 41.18 25.05 8.75
N THR A 538 42.36 25.18 8.11
CA THR A 538 42.90 26.44 7.61
C THR A 538 43.37 26.30 6.17
N ILE A 539 43.20 27.34 5.36
CA ILE A 539 43.80 27.47 4.03
C ILE A 539 44.63 28.76 4.02
N ASN A 540 45.94 28.65 3.76
CA ASN A 540 46.89 29.76 3.74
C ASN A 540 46.84 30.61 5.02
N GLY A 541 46.65 29.96 6.18
CA GLY A 541 46.54 30.57 7.50
C GLY A 541 45.20 31.26 7.80
N THR A 542 44.22 31.17 6.90
CA THR A 542 42.84 31.63 7.11
C THR A 542 41.97 30.44 7.54
N THR A 543 41.27 30.55 8.67
CA THR A 543 40.32 29.50 9.11
C THR A 543 39.18 29.34 8.12
N VAL A 544 38.90 28.10 7.72
CA VAL A 544 37.80 27.76 6.82
C VAL A 544 36.49 27.76 7.61
N LYS A 545 35.56 28.63 7.20
CA LYS A 545 34.28 28.86 7.89
C LYS A 545 33.06 28.53 7.05
N GLY A 546 33.22 28.43 5.74
CA GLY A 546 32.13 28.17 4.82
C GLY A 546 32.59 27.88 3.41
N VAL A 547 31.62 27.66 2.53
CA VAL A 547 31.83 27.53 1.09
C VAL A 547 30.94 28.55 0.41
N ALA A 548 31.54 29.40 -0.43
CA ALA A 548 30.82 30.41 -1.19
C ALA A 548 30.02 29.77 -2.33
N GLU A 549 29.12 30.54 -2.97
CA GLU A 549 28.40 30.07 -4.16
C GLU A 549 29.35 29.47 -5.21
N GLN A 550 29.11 28.21 -5.59
CA GLN A 550 29.92 27.39 -6.49
C GLN A 550 31.38 27.12 -6.05
N GLY A 551 31.74 27.40 -4.80
CA GLY A 551 33.13 27.30 -4.32
C GLY A 551 33.73 25.90 -4.34
N LEU A 552 32.90 24.85 -4.31
CA LEU A 552 33.29 23.43 -4.40
C LEU A 552 32.43 22.68 -5.43
N SER A 553 32.04 23.34 -6.52
CA SER A 553 31.19 22.74 -7.56
C SER A 553 32.01 21.92 -8.57
N VAL A 554 32.60 20.81 -8.11
CA VAL A 554 33.48 19.93 -8.90
C VAL A 554 32.83 18.56 -9.08
N ASP A 555 32.63 18.13 -10.33
CA ASP A 555 31.87 16.93 -10.70
C ASP A 555 32.51 15.60 -10.27
N SER A 556 33.82 15.56 -10.08
CA SER A 556 34.55 14.38 -9.60
C SER A 556 34.38 14.12 -8.09
N LEU A 557 33.89 15.10 -7.32
CA LEU A 557 33.73 14.96 -5.86
C LEU A 557 32.55 14.04 -5.54
N LYS A 558 32.85 12.95 -4.83
CA LYS A 558 31.92 11.95 -4.29
C LYS A 558 31.77 12.03 -2.78
N THR A 559 32.85 12.36 -2.06
CA THR A 559 32.86 12.48 -0.60
C THR A 559 33.48 13.81 -0.19
N VAL A 560 32.81 14.55 0.69
CA VAL A 560 33.37 15.75 1.32
C VAL A 560 33.16 15.69 2.84
N ILE A 561 34.26 15.84 3.57
CA ILE A 561 34.30 15.94 5.03
C ILE A 561 34.80 17.34 5.38
N PHE A 562 33.92 18.14 6.00
CA PHE A 562 34.25 19.48 6.48
C PHE A 562 34.73 19.47 7.93
N PRO A 563 35.69 20.34 8.31
CA PRO A 563 36.07 20.53 9.70
C PRO A 563 34.95 21.25 10.46
N ASP A 564 34.92 21.08 11.79
CA ASP A 564 33.91 21.70 12.67
C ASP A 564 33.85 23.23 12.61
N THR A 565 34.87 23.88 12.05
CA THR A 565 34.91 25.33 11.84
C THR A 565 33.99 25.80 10.71
N VAL A 566 33.57 24.90 9.81
CA VAL A 566 32.66 25.22 8.70
C VAL A 566 31.22 25.24 9.20
N GLU A 567 30.62 26.43 9.23
CA GLU A 567 29.28 26.66 9.76
C GLU A 567 28.22 26.90 8.67
N GLU A 568 28.62 27.30 7.46
CA GLU A 568 27.69 27.71 6.39
C GLU A 568 28.14 27.25 4.99
N LEU A 569 27.19 26.72 4.23
CA LEU A 569 27.31 26.47 2.79
C LEU A 569 26.35 27.42 2.07
N GLU A 570 26.87 28.34 1.26
CA GLU A 570 26.04 29.28 0.49
C GLU A 570 25.29 28.58 -0.66
N ASP A 571 24.36 29.29 -1.30
CA ASP A 571 23.60 28.79 -2.45
C ASP A 571 24.51 28.16 -3.50
N ARG A 572 24.17 26.98 -4.01
CA ARG A 572 24.92 26.26 -5.06
C ARG A 572 26.39 25.99 -4.73
N ALA A 573 26.78 26.00 -3.45
CA ALA A 573 28.17 25.80 -3.04
C ALA A 573 28.84 24.56 -3.68
N MET A 574 28.08 23.47 -3.89
CA MET A 574 28.54 22.20 -4.46
C MET A 574 27.58 21.66 -5.55
N GLN A 575 26.92 22.55 -6.31
CA GLN A 575 25.79 22.19 -7.19
C GLN A 575 26.08 21.06 -8.18
N PHE A 576 27.29 21.03 -8.77
CA PHE A 576 27.70 20.01 -9.76
C PHE A 576 28.47 18.84 -9.15
N ALA A 577 28.75 18.87 -7.85
CA ALA A 577 29.42 17.76 -7.20
C ALA A 577 28.49 16.54 -7.13
N MET A 578 28.97 15.40 -7.60
CA MET A 578 28.27 14.12 -7.60
C MET A 578 28.38 13.45 -6.23
N LEU A 579 28.08 14.21 -5.16
CA LEU A 579 28.30 13.75 -3.78
C LEU A 579 27.38 12.60 -3.39
N ASN A 580 27.97 11.58 -2.78
CA ASN A 580 27.33 10.47 -2.10
C ASN A 580 27.41 10.64 -0.57
N ILE A 581 28.47 11.28 -0.06
CA ILE A 581 28.73 11.41 1.37
C ILE A 581 29.08 12.87 1.70
N LEU A 582 28.34 13.45 2.64
CA LEU A 582 28.59 14.78 3.19
C LEU A 582 28.63 14.70 4.73
N ILE A 583 29.81 14.96 5.29
CA ILE A 583 30.02 15.01 6.74
C ILE A 583 30.45 16.42 7.11
N GLY A 584 29.78 17.03 8.09
CA GLY A 584 30.12 18.36 8.56
C GLY A 584 29.38 18.70 9.84
N HIS A 585 29.94 18.30 10.98
CA HIS A 585 29.28 18.51 12.28
C HIS A 585 29.19 20.00 12.66
N GLY A 586 30.07 20.85 12.14
CA GLY A 586 30.01 22.30 12.31
C GLY A 586 28.87 22.98 11.53
N ILE A 587 28.33 22.35 10.49
CA ILE A 587 27.41 22.98 9.55
C ILE A 587 26.08 23.30 10.24
N ARG A 588 25.67 24.56 10.16
CA ARG A 588 24.41 25.08 10.71
C ARG A 588 23.45 25.56 9.63
N ILE A 589 23.98 26.02 8.50
CA ILE A 589 23.19 26.61 7.41
C ILE A 589 23.62 26.00 6.08
N MET A 590 22.65 25.55 5.30
CA MET A 590 22.79 25.23 3.88
C MET A 590 21.87 26.15 3.07
N GLY A 591 22.41 26.82 2.06
CA GLY A 591 21.67 27.62 1.10
C GLY A 591 20.82 26.79 0.13
N ASN A 592 20.35 27.43 -0.94
CA ASN A 592 19.56 26.79 -1.98
C ASN A 592 20.45 25.94 -2.90
N GLU A 593 19.94 24.80 -3.40
CA GLU A 593 20.60 24.01 -4.46
C GLU A 593 22.07 23.59 -4.14
N VAL A 594 22.42 23.46 -2.86
CA VAL A 594 23.80 23.23 -2.40
C VAL A 594 24.41 21.98 -3.03
N CYS A 595 23.68 20.87 -3.06
CA CYS A 595 24.12 19.57 -3.60
C CYS A 595 23.16 19.06 -4.69
N TRP A 596 22.73 19.93 -5.60
CA TRP A 596 21.69 19.60 -6.60
C TRP A 596 21.97 18.33 -7.44
N SER A 597 23.21 18.14 -7.90
CA SER A 597 23.58 16.97 -8.72
C SER A 597 23.93 15.73 -7.88
N GLY A 598 24.18 15.93 -6.59
CA GLY A 598 24.56 14.87 -5.67
C GLY A 598 23.43 13.87 -5.45
N LYS A 599 23.81 12.63 -5.11
CA LYS A 599 22.92 11.56 -4.69
C LYS A 599 23.35 11.12 -3.31
N ILE A 600 23.20 12.06 -2.36
CA ILE A 600 23.70 11.90 -1.00
C ILE A 600 23.01 10.70 -0.35
N VAL A 601 23.79 9.74 0.12
CA VAL A 601 23.33 8.59 0.91
C VAL A 601 23.62 8.85 2.38
N ILE A 602 24.81 9.37 2.71
CA ILE A 602 25.16 9.78 4.08
C ILE A 602 25.18 11.30 4.18
N LEU A 603 24.29 11.81 5.04
CA LEU A 603 24.27 13.20 5.47
C LEU A 603 24.49 13.27 6.99
N ASP A 604 25.72 13.52 7.42
CA ASP A 604 26.07 13.64 8.85
C ASP A 604 26.30 15.11 9.23
N THR A 605 25.19 15.80 9.48
CA THR A 605 25.14 17.24 9.84
C THR A 605 24.22 17.48 11.04
N PRO A 606 24.53 16.91 12.22
CA PRO A 606 23.61 16.90 13.37
C PRO A 606 23.30 18.29 13.96
N ASN A 607 24.10 19.31 13.59
CA ASN A 607 23.92 20.69 14.03
C ASN A 607 23.23 21.59 12.99
N LEU A 608 22.72 21.03 11.89
CA LEU A 608 22.04 21.78 10.83
C LEU A 608 20.75 22.40 11.38
N GLU A 609 20.65 23.73 11.28
CA GLU A 609 19.53 24.53 11.78
C GLU A 609 18.62 25.02 10.65
N LYS A 610 19.19 25.25 9.46
CA LYS A 610 18.50 25.79 8.29
C LYS A 610 18.94 25.16 6.97
N MET A 611 17.97 24.89 6.09
CA MET A 611 18.19 24.44 4.71
C MET A 611 17.41 25.31 3.72
N GLY A 612 18.06 25.73 2.63
CA GLY A 612 17.42 26.41 1.52
C GLY A 612 16.61 25.46 0.64
N GLU A 613 15.93 26.03 -0.36
CA GLU A 613 15.15 25.31 -1.36
C GLU A 613 16.04 24.32 -2.13
N SER A 614 15.54 23.08 -2.28
CA SER A 614 16.26 22.02 -2.99
C SER A 614 17.74 21.89 -2.58
N ALA A 615 18.06 22.10 -1.30
CA ALA A 615 19.47 22.09 -0.85
C ALA A 615 20.14 20.74 -1.12
N ILE A 616 19.41 19.63 -0.93
CA ILE A 616 19.87 18.25 -1.17
C ILE A 616 18.71 17.44 -1.81
N PRO A 617 18.33 17.74 -3.05
CA PRO A 617 17.22 17.04 -3.70
C PRO A 617 17.64 15.59 -4.00
N ALA A 618 16.68 14.65 -4.00
CA ALA A 618 16.94 13.24 -4.28
C ALA A 618 17.97 12.57 -3.34
N TYR A 619 17.90 12.89 -2.04
CA TYR A 619 18.58 12.14 -0.98
C TYR A 619 18.25 10.64 -1.09
N LYS A 620 19.28 9.80 -1.02
CA LYS A 620 19.24 8.35 -1.22
C LYS A 620 19.37 7.54 0.06
N GLY A 621 19.57 8.19 1.21
CA GLY A 621 19.62 7.49 2.48
C GLY A 621 18.24 7.08 2.99
N ARG A 622 18.23 6.03 3.83
CA ARG A 622 17.00 5.40 4.33
C ARG A 622 16.41 6.10 5.56
N VAL A 623 17.27 6.70 6.38
CA VAL A 623 16.91 7.37 7.62
C VAL A 623 17.50 8.77 7.62
N LEU A 624 16.64 9.78 7.70
CA LEU A 624 17.03 11.17 7.83
C LEU A 624 16.92 11.59 9.29
N ASN A 625 18.03 12.05 9.89
CA ASN A 625 18.05 12.51 11.27
C ASN A 625 18.66 13.92 11.38
N LEU A 626 17.80 14.94 11.41
CA LEU A 626 18.20 16.34 11.55
C LEU A 626 17.53 16.97 12.78
N PRO A 627 17.97 16.60 13.99
CA PRO A 627 17.27 16.93 15.23
C PRO A 627 17.20 18.43 15.53
N LYS A 628 18.07 19.24 14.92
CA LYS A 628 18.15 20.69 15.12
C LYS A 628 17.59 21.51 13.95
N LEU A 629 17.11 20.88 12.88
CA LEU A 629 16.57 21.61 11.73
C LEU A 629 15.30 22.35 12.16
N THR A 630 15.32 23.68 12.07
CA THR A 630 14.20 24.55 12.49
C THR A 630 13.47 25.19 11.32
N GLU A 631 14.14 25.35 10.18
CA GLU A 631 13.66 26.04 8.99
C GLU A 631 14.17 25.31 7.74
N ALA A 632 13.30 25.11 6.76
CA ALA A 632 13.64 24.50 5.48
C ALA A 632 12.91 25.19 4.32
N GLY A 633 13.47 25.12 3.11
CA GLY A 633 12.83 25.55 1.86
C GLY A 633 12.00 24.45 1.19
N ASP A 634 11.41 24.77 0.04
CA ASP A 634 10.61 23.82 -0.74
C ASP A 634 11.49 22.71 -1.37
N PHE A 635 10.89 21.54 -1.65
CA PHE A 635 11.50 20.41 -2.38
C PHE A 635 12.79 19.80 -1.79
N VAL A 636 13.14 20.12 -0.54
CA VAL A 636 14.43 19.71 0.04
C VAL A 636 14.64 18.20 0.04
N PHE A 637 13.59 17.42 0.35
CA PHE A 637 13.62 15.95 0.30
C PHE A 637 12.56 15.40 -0.66
N ALA A 638 12.24 16.13 -1.73
CA ALA A 638 11.44 15.58 -2.82
C ALA A 638 12.18 14.44 -3.53
N ASP A 639 11.43 13.48 -4.07
CA ASP A 639 11.91 12.33 -4.83
C ASP A 639 12.96 11.48 -4.07
N CYS A 640 12.88 11.50 -2.74
CA CYS A 640 13.76 10.70 -1.87
C CYS A 640 13.21 9.28 -1.72
N HIS A 641 13.25 8.55 -2.83
CA HIS A 641 12.65 7.23 -3.04
C HIS A 641 13.11 6.12 -2.08
N ASN A 642 14.18 6.35 -1.32
CA ASN A 642 14.69 5.42 -0.32
C ASN A 642 14.37 5.79 1.11
N LEU A 643 13.89 7.01 1.33
CA LEU A 643 13.68 7.56 2.65
C LEU A 643 12.48 6.89 3.30
N LYS A 644 12.72 6.09 4.34
CA LYS A 644 11.69 5.36 5.11
C LYS A 644 11.28 6.10 6.37
N GLU A 645 12.25 6.79 6.98
CA GLU A 645 12.06 7.45 8.26
C GLU A 645 12.71 8.82 8.26
N ALA A 646 11.97 9.81 8.74
CA ALA A 646 12.48 11.17 8.91
C ALA A 646 12.24 11.65 10.36
N ASN A 647 13.33 11.97 11.05
CA ASN A 647 13.32 12.51 12.40
C ASN A 647 13.69 14.00 12.38
N LEU A 648 12.66 14.86 12.43
CA LEU A 648 12.76 16.32 12.31
C LEU A 648 12.02 17.04 13.47
N PRO A 649 12.32 16.71 14.74
CA PRO A 649 11.52 17.12 15.89
C PRO A 649 11.50 18.64 16.13
N SER A 650 12.50 19.37 15.62
CA SER A 650 12.62 20.82 15.77
C SER A 650 12.02 21.62 14.61
N LEU A 651 11.58 20.97 13.53
CA LEU A 651 11.10 21.65 12.33
C LEU A 651 9.73 22.28 12.61
N LYS A 652 9.62 23.60 12.40
CA LYS A 652 8.41 24.36 12.76
C LYS A 652 7.35 24.39 11.66
N LYS A 653 7.80 24.44 10.41
CA LYS A 653 6.97 24.45 9.21
C LYS A 653 7.54 23.40 8.26
N VAL A 654 6.70 22.47 7.81
CA VAL A 654 7.03 21.56 6.72
C VAL A 654 6.68 22.28 5.40
N PRO A 655 7.67 22.58 4.54
CA PRO A 655 7.47 23.33 3.30
C PRO A 655 6.71 22.56 2.21
N HIS A 656 6.47 23.23 1.08
CA HIS A 656 5.80 22.63 -0.07
C HIS A 656 6.66 21.53 -0.70
N GLU A 657 6.01 20.42 -1.05
CA GLU A 657 6.66 19.25 -1.66
C GLU A 657 7.89 18.73 -0.89
N PHE A 658 7.94 18.96 0.42
CA PHE A 658 9.13 18.68 1.21
C PHE A 658 9.52 17.20 1.22
N PHE A 659 8.55 16.28 1.20
CA PHE A 659 8.70 14.84 0.99
C PHE A 659 7.86 14.34 -0.20
N TYR A 660 7.67 15.17 -1.22
CA TYR A 660 6.94 14.76 -2.41
C TYR A 660 7.54 13.49 -3.02
N ASP A 661 6.68 12.55 -3.41
CA ASP A 661 7.04 11.26 -4.04
C ASP A 661 8.05 10.41 -3.23
N CYS A 662 8.10 10.59 -1.92
CA CYS A 662 8.81 9.70 -1.01
C CYS A 662 7.98 8.42 -0.77
N TYR A 663 7.75 7.62 -1.81
CA TYR A 663 6.76 6.54 -1.81
C TYR A 663 7.01 5.41 -0.78
N VAL A 664 8.25 5.24 -0.30
CA VAL A 664 8.58 4.28 0.78
C VAL A 664 8.58 4.87 2.20
N LEU A 665 8.37 6.19 2.35
CA LEU A 665 8.35 6.86 3.64
C LEU A 665 7.23 6.28 4.50
N ARG A 666 7.56 5.73 5.67
CA ARG A 666 6.60 5.07 6.58
C ARG A 666 6.32 5.89 7.83
N THR A 667 7.36 6.55 8.36
CA THR A 667 7.31 7.22 9.65
C THR A 667 7.98 8.60 9.61
N VAL A 668 7.30 9.60 10.18
CA VAL A 668 7.82 10.98 10.25
C VAL A 668 7.58 11.56 11.65
N HIS A 669 8.64 12.10 12.25
CA HIS A 669 8.58 12.82 13.53
C HIS A 669 8.70 14.33 13.31
N LEU A 670 7.64 15.06 13.65
CA LEU A 670 7.45 16.49 13.44
C LEU A 670 6.96 17.16 14.74
N ASP A 671 7.60 16.84 15.86
CA ASP A 671 7.13 17.18 17.20
C ASP A 671 6.80 18.68 17.36
N SER A 672 7.60 19.57 16.76
CA SER A 672 7.43 21.03 16.84
C SER A 672 6.68 21.65 15.66
N ALA A 673 6.23 20.85 14.68
CA ALA A 673 5.58 21.40 13.49
C ALA A 673 4.22 21.98 13.86
N GLU A 674 4.01 23.26 13.49
CA GLU A 674 2.74 23.96 13.66
C GLU A 674 1.96 24.04 12.35
N TYR A 675 2.65 23.89 11.21
CA TYR A 675 2.14 24.05 9.86
C TYR A 675 2.78 23.01 8.92
N ILE A 676 1.97 22.39 8.06
CA ILE A 676 2.43 21.55 6.93
C ILE A 676 1.83 22.11 5.65
N ASP A 677 2.70 22.45 4.70
CA ASP A 677 2.29 23.04 3.42
C ASP A 677 1.68 22.01 2.46
N THR A 678 1.26 22.49 1.30
CA THR A 678 0.68 21.63 0.28
C THR A 678 1.67 20.66 -0.33
N ASP A 679 1.13 19.50 -0.70
CA ASP A 679 1.85 18.41 -1.38
C ASP A 679 3.10 17.91 -0.62
N ALA A 680 3.27 18.33 0.64
CA ALA A 680 4.43 18.00 1.45
C ALA A 680 4.64 16.49 1.62
N PHE A 681 3.56 15.69 1.59
CA PHE A 681 3.56 14.24 1.64
C PHE A 681 2.78 13.61 0.47
N ALA A 682 2.55 14.34 -0.62
CA ALA A 682 1.88 13.76 -1.77
C ALA A 682 2.68 12.59 -2.33
N ASN A 683 1.99 11.52 -2.73
CA ASN A 683 2.55 10.26 -3.23
C ASN A 683 3.46 9.50 -2.24
N CYS A 684 3.37 9.80 -0.94
CA CYS A 684 3.99 8.96 0.10
C CYS A 684 3.15 7.69 0.36
N TYR A 685 3.09 6.77 -0.62
CA TYR A 685 2.18 5.62 -0.64
C TYR A 685 2.22 4.76 0.63
N ARG A 686 3.42 4.59 1.21
CA ARG A 686 3.65 3.77 2.41
C ARG A 686 3.58 4.51 3.74
N LEU A 687 3.24 5.81 3.72
CA LEU A 687 3.18 6.62 4.93
C LEU A 687 2.09 6.07 5.86
N LYS A 688 2.48 5.73 7.08
CA LYS A 688 1.58 5.12 8.08
C LYS A 688 1.54 5.96 9.36
N ASN A 689 2.69 6.44 9.82
CA ASN A 689 2.82 7.12 11.10
C ASN A 689 3.33 8.55 10.92
N ILE A 690 2.51 9.53 11.32
CA ILE A 690 2.88 10.95 11.33
C ILE A 690 2.72 11.50 12.75
N TYR A 691 3.83 11.84 13.39
CA TYR A 691 3.84 12.40 14.74
C TYR A 691 3.96 13.92 14.69
N ALA A 692 2.82 14.62 14.71
CA ALA A 692 2.75 16.08 14.66
C ALA A 692 1.78 16.64 15.74
N PRO A 693 2.10 16.52 17.04
CA PRO A 693 1.17 16.84 18.14
C PRO A 693 0.82 18.33 18.24
N ASN A 694 1.67 19.21 17.70
CA ASN A 694 1.50 20.67 17.75
C ASN A 694 0.92 21.25 16.45
N LEU A 695 0.52 20.41 15.50
CA LEU A 695 -0.01 20.83 14.21
C LEU A 695 -1.33 21.60 14.37
N LYS A 696 -1.37 22.82 13.83
CA LYS A 696 -2.54 23.72 13.89
C LYS A 696 -3.11 24.01 12.51
N ASP A 697 -2.30 23.84 11.46
CA ASP A 697 -2.63 24.34 10.15
C ASP A 697 -2.18 23.36 9.05
N LEU A 698 -3.15 23.02 8.20
CA LEU A 698 -3.01 22.22 6.98
C LEU A 698 -3.49 23.00 5.75
N THR A 699 -3.61 24.33 5.83
CA THR A 699 -4.18 25.15 4.76
C THR A 699 -3.26 25.25 3.54
N ASN A 700 -3.87 25.59 2.41
CA ASN A 700 -3.23 25.67 1.11
C ASN A 700 -3.16 27.13 0.64
N GLU A 701 -1.95 27.66 0.37
CA GLU A 701 -1.77 28.98 -0.26
C GLU A 701 -1.69 28.93 -1.82
N ARG A 702 -1.60 27.73 -2.41
CA ARG A 702 -1.33 27.45 -3.83
C ARG A 702 -2.56 26.91 -4.57
N THR A 703 -2.92 27.57 -5.67
CA THR A 703 -4.14 27.28 -6.45
C THR A 703 -4.14 25.97 -7.23
N ALA A 704 -2.98 25.36 -7.48
CA ALA A 704 -2.85 24.06 -8.14
C ALA A 704 -2.03 23.13 -7.24
N SER A 705 -2.73 22.22 -6.55
CA SER A 705 -2.17 21.24 -5.63
C SER A 705 -2.99 19.94 -5.73
N ASP A 706 -2.34 18.82 -5.47
CA ASP A 706 -2.96 17.50 -5.43
C ASP A 706 -3.46 17.14 -4.03
N GLY A 707 -2.85 17.71 -2.99
CA GLY A 707 -3.22 17.60 -1.58
C GLY A 707 -2.04 17.23 -0.69
N THR A 708 -2.00 17.73 0.55
CA THR A 708 -0.89 17.49 1.50
C THR A 708 -0.54 16.01 1.67
N PHE A 709 -1.54 15.13 1.77
CA PHE A 709 -1.41 13.68 1.90
C PHE A 709 -2.02 12.93 0.70
N TYR A 710 -2.00 13.54 -0.48
CA TYR A 710 -2.52 12.90 -1.70
C TYR A 710 -1.91 11.50 -1.89
N ARG A 711 -2.75 10.49 -2.13
CA ARG A 711 -2.33 9.09 -2.32
C ARG A 711 -1.51 8.47 -1.19
N CYS A 712 -1.63 8.95 0.05
CA CYS A 712 -1.03 8.26 1.19
C CYS A 712 -1.82 6.98 1.55
N PHE A 713 -1.69 5.93 0.73
CA PHE A 713 -2.54 4.74 0.80
C PHE A 713 -2.47 3.98 2.12
N ASN A 714 -1.37 4.01 2.85
CA ASN A 714 -1.20 3.25 4.10
C ASN A 714 -1.59 4.00 5.37
N ILE A 715 -2.04 5.25 5.27
CA ILE A 715 -2.61 5.96 6.42
C ILE A 715 -3.98 5.35 6.70
N THR A 716 -4.14 4.80 7.90
CA THR A 716 -5.40 4.18 8.36
C THR A 716 -6.16 5.06 9.34
N GLU A 717 -5.45 5.87 10.13
CA GLU A 717 -6.03 6.76 11.12
C GLU A 717 -5.31 8.11 11.15
N VAL A 718 -6.07 9.20 11.28
CA VAL A 718 -5.53 10.56 11.46
C VAL A 718 -6.21 11.25 12.63
N ASN A 719 -5.40 11.81 13.54
CA ASN A 719 -5.90 12.57 14.68
C ASN A 719 -5.07 13.83 14.90
N PHE A 720 -5.58 14.96 14.42
CA PHE A 720 -4.97 16.28 14.59
C PHE A 720 -5.95 17.21 15.31
N PRO A 721 -6.01 17.16 16.66
CA PRO A 721 -7.07 17.81 17.43
C PRO A 721 -7.03 19.34 17.40
N ASN A 722 -5.87 19.94 17.06
CA ASN A 722 -5.65 21.38 17.06
C ASN A 722 -5.77 22.02 15.66
N VAL A 723 -5.97 21.22 14.60
CA VAL A 723 -6.10 21.74 13.24
C VAL A 723 -7.45 22.44 13.08
N GLU A 724 -7.43 23.72 12.68
CA GLU A 724 -8.63 24.56 12.52
C GLU A 724 -9.23 24.50 11.11
N SER A 725 -8.44 24.15 10.10
CA SER A 725 -8.89 24.05 8.71
C SER A 725 -8.16 22.93 7.96
N ILE A 726 -8.88 22.19 7.13
CA ILE A 726 -8.34 21.13 6.26
C ILE A 726 -8.35 21.66 4.83
N SER A 727 -7.20 21.61 4.15
CA SER A 727 -7.03 22.13 2.78
C SER A 727 -7.80 21.34 1.72
N PRO A 728 -7.96 21.95 0.51
CA PRO A 728 -8.42 21.23 -0.67
C PRO A 728 -7.64 19.95 -0.92
N LYS A 729 -8.36 18.85 -1.22
CA LYS A 729 -7.78 17.53 -1.55
C LYS A 729 -6.82 16.94 -0.51
N CYS A 730 -6.78 17.46 0.72
CA CYS A 730 -5.75 17.12 1.72
C CYS A 730 -5.47 15.62 1.87
N PHE A 731 -6.50 14.77 1.88
CA PHE A 731 -6.42 13.30 1.98
C PHE A 731 -7.01 12.60 0.75
N ASN A 732 -7.01 13.25 -0.40
CA ASN A 732 -7.54 12.68 -1.63
C ASN A 732 -6.84 11.35 -1.99
N GLU A 733 -7.60 10.34 -2.36
CA GLU A 733 -7.15 8.96 -2.66
C GLU A 733 -6.42 8.26 -1.49
N CYS A 734 -6.67 8.64 -0.24
CA CYS A 734 -6.22 7.87 0.94
C CYS A 734 -7.13 6.64 1.15
N ASN A 735 -7.02 5.65 0.26
CA ASN A 735 -7.99 4.56 0.12
C ASN A 735 -8.14 3.67 1.37
N ASN A 736 -7.09 3.48 2.18
CA ASN A 736 -7.16 2.69 3.43
C ASN A 736 -7.44 3.53 4.68
N LEU A 737 -7.72 4.84 4.54
CA LEU A 737 -8.07 5.69 5.67
C LEU A 737 -9.43 5.26 6.23
N VAL A 738 -9.47 4.81 7.48
CA VAL A 738 -10.66 4.31 8.17
C VAL A 738 -11.22 5.34 9.15
N SER A 739 -10.33 6.11 9.80
CA SER A 739 -10.69 7.00 10.91
C SER A 739 -10.04 8.36 10.82
N VAL A 740 -10.83 9.43 11.04
CA VAL A 740 -10.34 10.81 11.10
C VAL A 740 -10.97 11.57 12.27
N SER A 741 -10.15 12.28 13.03
CA SER A 741 -10.57 13.11 14.16
C SER A 741 -9.89 14.47 14.12
N PHE A 742 -10.67 15.52 13.85
CA PHE A 742 -10.20 16.91 13.82
C PHE A 742 -11.14 17.77 14.67
N LYS A 743 -10.94 17.71 15.98
CA LYS A 743 -11.84 18.34 16.96
C LYS A 743 -12.00 19.85 16.75
N SER A 744 -10.94 20.54 16.35
CA SER A 744 -10.95 22.00 16.21
C SER A 744 -11.28 22.48 14.79
N ALA A 745 -11.46 21.58 13.83
CA ALA A 745 -11.71 21.96 12.44
C ALA A 745 -13.04 22.71 12.32
N VAL A 746 -12.96 23.93 11.78
CA VAL A 746 -14.09 24.80 11.44
C VAL A 746 -14.43 24.67 9.96
N THR A 747 -13.41 24.53 9.11
CA THR A 747 -13.56 24.43 7.65
C THR A 747 -12.92 23.15 7.13
N ILE A 748 -13.66 22.40 6.31
CA ILE A 748 -13.15 21.27 5.53
C ILE A 748 -13.40 21.58 4.06
N ASP A 749 -12.33 21.79 3.31
CA ASP A 749 -12.42 22.36 1.96
C ASP A 749 -12.76 21.31 0.87
N ILE A 750 -12.77 21.77 -0.38
CA ILE A 750 -13.17 20.98 -1.55
C ILE A 750 -12.35 19.69 -1.67
N PHE A 751 -13.03 18.57 -1.96
CA PHE A 751 -12.41 17.26 -2.21
C PHE A 751 -11.47 16.73 -1.11
N ALA A 752 -11.50 17.27 0.11
CA ALA A 752 -10.51 16.95 1.14
C ALA A 752 -10.35 15.45 1.43
N PHE A 753 -11.41 14.65 1.26
CA PHE A 753 -11.45 13.20 1.44
C PHE A 753 -11.98 12.47 0.19
N LEU A 754 -11.83 13.04 -1.01
CA LEU A 754 -12.22 12.39 -2.26
C LEU A 754 -11.57 11.00 -2.36
N ASN A 755 -12.34 9.99 -2.79
CA ASN A 755 -11.91 8.60 -2.98
C ASN A 755 -11.39 7.90 -1.70
N CYS A 756 -11.72 8.37 -0.50
CA CYS A 756 -11.41 7.63 0.74
C CYS A 756 -12.42 6.49 0.97
N TYR A 757 -12.34 5.41 0.17
CA TYR A 757 -13.38 4.37 0.10
C TYR A 757 -13.66 3.65 1.45
N ASN A 758 -12.64 3.51 2.31
CA ASN A 758 -12.73 2.83 3.60
C ASN A 758 -13.06 3.77 4.77
N LEU A 759 -13.24 5.06 4.53
CA LEU A 759 -13.48 6.04 5.59
C LEU A 759 -14.84 5.80 6.24
N GLU A 760 -14.83 5.52 7.54
CA GLU A 760 -16.04 5.18 8.31
C GLU A 760 -16.19 6.07 9.56
N ASN A 761 -15.11 6.24 10.32
CA ASN A 761 -15.15 6.90 11.63
C ASN A 761 -14.72 8.37 11.51
N ILE A 762 -15.69 9.28 11.41
CA ILE A 762 -15.42 10.71 11.20
C ILE A 762 -15.86 11.54 12.40
N TYR A 763 -14.97 12.39 12.94
CA TYR A 763 -15.27 13.27 14.08
C TYR A 763 -14.87 14.74 13.84
N PHE A 764 -15.88 15.58 13.51
CA PHE A 764 -15.76 17.02 13.23
C PHE A 764 -16.79 17.87 14.01
N PRO A 765 -16.74 17.92 15.36
CA PRO A 765 -17.78 18.54 16.18
C PRO A 765 -17.91 20.06 16.02
N ASN A 766 -16.88 20.73 15.47
CA ASN A 766 -16.82 22.17 15.31
C ASN A 766 -16.95 22.65 13.86
N ALA A 767 -17.14 21.75 12.89
CA ALA A 767 -17.23 22.14 11.49
C ALA A 767 -18.45 23.04 11.25
N GLU A 768 -18.18 24.22 10.69
CA GLU A 768 -19.17 25.20 10.25
C GLU A 768 -19.30 25.21 8.73
N LYS A 769 -18.28 24.70 8.00
CA LYS A 769 -18.23 24.64 6.55
C LYS A 769 -17.69 23.30 6.02
N ILE A 770 -18.42 22.70 5.08
CA ILE A 770 -18.00 21.58 4.24
C ILE A 770 -18.01 22.03 2.78
N GLY A 771 -16.90 21.81 2.07
CA GLY A 771 -16.72 22.20 0.67
C GLY A 771 -17.38 21.27 -0.35
N TYR A 772 -17.24 21.64 -1.62
CA TYR A 772 -17.66 20.85 -2.77
C TYR A 772 -16.97 19.49 -2.81
N GLY A 773 -17.74 18.41 -2.96
CA GLY A 773 -17.19 17.06 -3.15
C GLY A 773 -16.30 16.54 -2.02
N THR A 774 -16.39 17.10 -0.80
CA THR A 774 -15.45 16.80 0.29
C THR A 774 -15.32 15.31 0.60
N PHE A 775 -16.43 14.55 0.63
CA PHE A 775 -16.47 13.10 0.89
C PHE A 775 -16.91 12.31 -0.35
N TYR A 776 -16.68 12.84 -1.54
CA TYR A 776 -17.05 12.17 -2.78
C TYR A 776 -16.38 10.79 -2.86
N PHE A 777 -17.14 9.73 -3.18
CA PHE A 777 -16.69 8.31 -3.16
C PHE A 777 -16.29 7.73 -1.79
N CYS A 778 -16.69 8.32 -0.68
CA CYS A 778 -16.50 7.72 0.65
C CYS A 778 -17.56 6.63 0.94
N ASN A 779 -17.39 5.46 0.33
CA ASN A 779 -18.37 4.37 0.32
C ASN A 779 -18.68 3.75 1.70
N SER A 780 -17.84 3.97 2.71
CA SER A 780 -17.96 3.30 4.01
C SER A 780 -18.64 4.13 5.10
N ILE A 781 -18.90 5.42 4.86
CA ILE A 781 -19.60 6.29 5.79
C ILE A 781 -21.04 5.82 5.97
N LYS A 782 -21.48 5.65 7.22
CA LYS A 782 -22.85 5.21 7.57
C LYS A 782 -23.72 6.34 8.10
N GLU A 783 -23.15 7.21 8.93
CA GLU A 783 -23.87 8.27 9.64
C GLU A 783 -22.99 9.50 9.76
N MET A 784 -23.57 10.69 9.62
CA MET A 784 -22.86 11.96 9.75
C MET A 784 -23.62 12.95 10.62
N VAL A 785 -22.90 13.55 11.57
CA VAL A 785 -23.45 14.53 12.51
C VAL A 785 -22.57 15.77 12.54
N PHE A 786 -23.16 16.92 12.17
CA PHE A 786 -22.50 18.22 12.20
C PHE A 786 -23.31 19.26 12.99
N PRO A 787 -23.08 19.40 14.31
CA PRO A 787 -23.90 20.26 15.17
C PRO A 787 -23.82 21.76 14.87
N LYS A 788 -22.78 22.20 14.13
CA LYS A 788 -22.50 23.62 13.85
C LYS A 788 -22.49 23.97 12.37
N LEU A 789 -22.71 23.02 11.47
CA LEU A 789 -22.60 23.23 10.02
C LEU A 789 -23.62 24.27 9.54
N ARG A 790 -23.14 25.21 8.72
CA ARG A 790 -23.92 26.29 8.09
C ARG A 790 -23.74 26.34 6.58
N GLU A 791 -22.50 26.15 6.12
CA GLU A 791 -22.15 26.13 4.69
C GLU A 791 -21.89 24.70 4.24
N PHE A 792 -22.58 24.25 3.19
CA PHE A 792 -22.51 22.89 2.68
C PHE A 792 -22.43 22.91 1.16
N GLY A 793 -21.32 22.39 0.62
CA GLY A 793 -21.05 22.39 -0.81
C GLY A 793 -21.79 21.29 -1.59
N ASP A 794 -21.90 21.51 -2.90
CA ASP A 794 -22.51 20.54 -3.82
C ASP A 794 -21.69 19.24 -3.85
N LEU A 795 -22.35 18.12 -4.16
CA LEU A 795 -21.75 16.78 -4.24
C LEU A 795 -20.97 16.33 -2.98
N ALA A 796 -21.14 17.00 -1.83
CA ALA A 796 -20.28 16.78 -0.65
C ALA A 796 -20.23 15.32 -0.19
N PHE A 797 -21.31 14.56 -0.33
CA PHE A 797 -21.43 13.12 -0.03
C PHE A 797 -21.88 12.30 -1.24
N ALA A 798 -21.64 12.79 -2.46
CA ALA A 798 -21.97 12.01 -3.65
C ALA A 798 -21.17 10.69 -3.69
N ASN A 799 -21.83 9.63 -4.15
CA ASN A 799 -21.32 8.26 -4.08
C ASN A 799 -20.99 7.73 -2.66
N CYS A 800 -21.53 8.30 -1.59
CA CYS A 800 -21.46 7.70 -0.24
C CYS A 800 -22.50 6.58 -0.07
N GLN A 801 -22.28 5.43 -0.73
CA GLN A 801 -23.32 4.40 -0.92
C GLN A 801 -23.90 3.78 0.37
N LYS A 802 -23.16 3.81 1.49
CA LYS A 802 -23.63 3.28 2.79
C LYS A 802 -24.24 4.36 3.71
N LEU A 803 -24.23 5.63 3.31
CA LEU A 803 -24.71 6.72 4.15
C LEU A 803 -26.23 6.57 4.34
N ALA A 804 -26.64 6.41 5.59
CA ALA A 804 -28.03 6.20 5.99
C ALA A 804 -28.64 7.40 6.71
N SER A 805 -27.83 8.20 7.40
CA SER A 805 -28.29 9.31 8.23
C SER A 805 -27.39 10.55 8.14
N PHE A 806 -28.01 11.73 8.02
CA PHE A 806 -27.34 13.02 8.07
C PHE A 806 -28.07 14.01 9.00
N ILE A 807 -27.33 14.59 9.95
CA ILE A 807 -27.87 15.49 10.98
C ILE A 807 -27.05 16.79 11.01
N ALA A 808 -27.67 17.91 10.61
CA ALA A 808 -27.06 19.24 10.63
C ALA A 808 -28.09 20.32 11.01
N PRO A 809 -28.36 20.51 12.32
CA PRO A 809 -29.49 21.32 12.77
C PRO A 809 -29.35 22.82 12.50
N LYS A 810 -28.16 23.31 12.14
CA LYS A 810 -27.89 24.72 11.83
C LYS A 810 -27.72 25.00 10.35
N LEU A 811 -27.88 23.99 9.50
CA LEU A 811 -27.70 24.13 8.07
C LEU A 811 -28.82 25.00 7.48
N GLU A 812 -28.46 25.99 6.68
CA GLU A 812 -29.41 26.96 6.10
C GLU A 812 -29.70 26.66 4.61
N LYS A 813 -28.82 25.91 3.94
CA LYS A 813 -28.92 25.61 2.51
C LYS A 813 -28.44 24.18 2.20
N LEU A 814 -29.18 23.44 1.38
CA LEU A 814 -28.76 22.16 0.81
C LEU A 814 -28.23 22.34 -0.62
N GLY A 815 -27.05 21.79 -0.90
CA GLY A 815 -26.38 21.87 -2.20
C GLY A 815 -26.86 20.82 -3.21
N GLU A 816 -26.52 21.05 -4.47
CA GLU A 816 -26.91 20.22 -5.62
C GLU A 816 -26.26 18.81 -5.54
N TYR A 817 -27.06 17.76 -5.78
CA TYR A 817 -26.65 16.33 -5.76
C TYR A 817 -25.86 15.89 -4.51
N ALA A 818 -26.03 16.57 -3.38
CA ALA A 818 -25.15 16.41 -2.23
C ALA A 818 -25.06 14.98 -1.67
N PHE A 819 -26.08 14.15 -1.89
CA PHE A 819 -26.16 12.77 -1.40
C PHE A 819 -26.37 11.72 -2.50
N THR A 820 -26.24 12.11 -3.77
CA THR A 820 -26.63 11.30 -4.92
C THR A 820 -25.51 10.35 -5.36
N ASN A 821 -25.84 9.14 -5.83
CA ASN A 821 -24.90 8.23 -6.46
C ASN A 821 -24.74 8.51 -7.97
N TYR A 822 -23.57 8.25 -8.55
CA TYR A 822 -23.27 8.41 -9.97
C TYR A 822 -22.41 7.26 -10.47
N SER A 823 -22.77 6.68 -11.62
CA SER A 823 -22.03 5.54 -12.21
C SER A 823 -20.89 6.00 -13.12
N ASP A 824 -19.64 5.67 -12.75
CA ASP A 824 -18.44 6.05 -13.52
C ASP A 824 -18.40 5.48 -14.95
N PHE A 825 -19.05 4.34 -15.19
CA PHE A 825 -18.97 3.63 -16.47
C PHE A 825 -20.10 3.99 -17.47
N GLY A 826 -21.14 4.71 -17.03
CA GLY A 826 -22.35 4.95 -17.83
C GLY A 826 -22.68 6.42 -18.08
N GLY A 827 -22.15 7.34 -17.27
CA GLY A 827 -22.59 8.73 -17.31
C GLY A 827 -24.02 8.94 -16.78
N GLU A 828 -24.54 7.95 -16.05
CA GLU A 828 -25.91 7.93 -15.53
C GLU A 828 -25.89 8.08 -14.00
N TRP A 829 -26.74 8.97 -13.50
CA TRP A 829 -27.03 9.11 -12.08
C TRP A 829 -27.67 7.83 -11.55
N GLY A 830 -27.19 7.38 -10.39
CA GLY A 830 -27.61 6.16 -9.72
C GLY A 830 -28.51 6.45 -8.52
N ASP A 831 -29.39 5.51 -8.23
CA ASP A 831 -30.27 5.57 -7.08
C ASP A 831 -29.52 5.41 -5.73
N THR A 832 -30.05 6.05 -4.68
CA THR A 832 -29.51 6.06 -3.32
C THR A 832 -30.52 5.50 -2.31
N PRO A 833 -30.72 4.16 -2.28
CA PRO A 833 -31.76 3.52 -1.47
C PRO A 833 -31.43 3.43 0.03
N ASN A 834 -30.16 3.62 0.41
CA ASN A 834 -29.72 3.48 1.80
C ASN A 834 -29.94 4.73 2.65
N PHE A 835 -30.03 5.91 2.03
CA PHE A 835 -30.20 7.19 2.71
C PHE A 835 -31.64 7.36 3.19
N LYS A 836 -31.86 7.36 4.51
CA LYS A 836 -33.20 7.26 5.11
C LYS A 836 -33.56 8.39 6.06
N THR A 837 -32.56 9.02 6.68
CA THR A 837 -32.79 9.98 7.75
C THR A 837 -32.06 11.28 7.47
N LEU A 838 -32.82 12.38 7.46
CA LEU A 838 -32.31 13.73 7.29
C LEU A 838 -32.89 14.64 8.38
N ILE A 839 -32.03 15.31 9.15
CA ILE A 839 -32.44 16.25 10.20
C ILE A 839 -31.75 17.61 9.96
N VAL A 840 -32.47 18.50 9.28
CA VAL A 840 -31.97 19.83 8.86
C VAL A 840 -33.06 20.93 8.99
N PRO A 841 -33.64 21.14 10.18
CA PRO A 841 -34.85 21.95 10.37
C PRO A 841 -34.73 23.44 9.99
N ASN A 842 -33.51 23.96 9.92
CA ASN A 842 -33.23 25.37 9.62
C ASN A 842 -32.92 25.63 8.14
N VAL A 843 -33.03 24.63 7.27
CA VAL A 843 -32.81 24.81 5.83
C VAL A 843 -33.90 25.72 5.27
N GLU A 844 -33.49 26.87 4.73
CA GLU A 844 -34.37 27.85 4.08
C GLU A 844 -34.42 27.65 2.56
N THR A 845 -33.36 27.06 1.98
CA THR A 845 -33.23 26.84 0.53
C THR A 845 -32.79 25.42 0.20
N VAL A 846 -33.55 24.78 -0.68
CA VAL A 846 -33.20 23.53 -1.36
C VAL A 846 -32.88 23.87 -2.82
N ASP A 847 -31.62 23.69 -3.23
CA ASP A 847 -31.18 23.94 -4.60
C ASP A 847 -31.69 22.87 -5.59
N ASP A 848 -31.39 23.10 -6.87
CA ASP A 848 -31.67 22.17 -7.95
C ASP A 848 -31.09 20.78 -7.63
N TYR A 849 -31.85 19.73 -7.94
CA TYR A 849 -31.47 18.32 -7.74
C TYR A 849 -31.02 17.89 -6.32
N ALA A 850 -31.22 18.70 -5.28
CA ALA A 850 -30.70 18.41 -3.93
C ALA A 850 -31.20 17.09 -3.31
N PHE A 851 -32.39 16.60 -3.67
CA PHE A 851 -32.94 15.30 -3.27
C PHE A 851 -33.05 14.30 -4.44
N ALA A 852 -32.41 14.58 -5.57
CA ALA A 852 -32.54 13.75 -6.75
C ALA A 852 -31.98 12.33 -6.50
N TYR A 853 -32.72 11.32 -6.97
CA TYR A 853 -32.37 9.89 -6.86
C TYR A 853 -32.19 9.39 -5.42
N LEU A 854 -32.84 10.02 -4.44
CA LEU A 854 -32.87 9.54 -3.05
C LEU A 854 -34.09 8.65 -2.81
N SER A 855 -34.16 7.45 -3.39
CA SER A 855 -35.33 6.56 -3.22
C SER A 855 -35.54 6.06 -1.79
N GLY A 856 -34.49 6.03 -0.97
CA GLY A 856 -34.55 5.61 0.43
C GLY A 856 -35.20 6.65 1.36
N LEU A 857 -35.18 7.93 0.96
CA LEU A 857 -35.68 9.04 1.76
C LEU A 857 -37.15 9.26 1.44
N THR A 858 -38.04 8.91 2.37
CA THR A 858 -39.49 8.94 2.14
C THR A 858 -40.18 10.13 2.81
N GLU A 859 -39.73 10.54 3.98
CA GLU A 859 -40.30 11.66 4.73
C GLU A 859 -39.27 12.75 4.96
N VAL A 860 -39.65 14.00 4.69
CA VAL A 860 -38.80 15.18 4.80
C VAL A 860 -39.53 16.29 5.57
N ASP A 861 -38.95 16.70 6.70
CA ASP A 861 -39.47 17.76 7.57
C ASP A 861 -38.53 18.98 7.52
N LEU A 862 -39.00 20.07 6.89
CA LEU A 862 -38.25 21.30 6.67
C LEU A 862 -39.11 22.51 7.08
N PRO A 863 -39.27 22.76 8.39
CA PRO A 863 -40.19 23.77 8.91
C PRO A 863 -39.80 25.20 8.52
N SER A 864 -38.54 25.46 8.20
CA SER A 864 -38.03 26.79 7.82
C SER A 864 -37.84 26.97 6.31
N LEU A 865 -38.22 25.99 5.49
CA LEU A 865 -37.99 26.01 4.04
C LEU A 865 -38.78 27.12 3.37
N LYS A 866 -38.12 27.97 2.58
CA LYS A 866 -38.72 29.08 1.83
C LYS A 866 -38.71 28.84 0.32
N THR A 867 -37.67 28.21 -0.21
CA THR A 867 -37.47 28.07 -1.67
C THR A 867 -37.04 26.66 -2.07
N ILE A 868 -37.65 26.11 -3.12
CA ILE A 868 -37.26 24.84 -3.76
C ILE A 868 -36.90 25.09 -5.23
N GLY A 869 -35.71 24.65 -5.64
CA GLY A 869 -35.18 24.73 -7.01
C GLY A 869 -35.78 23.72 -8.01
N GLU A 870 -35.30 23.76 -9.24
CA GLU A 870 -35.74 22.90 -10.34
C GLU A 870 -35.28 21.44 -10.09
N ASN A 871 -36.15 20.47 -10.36
CA ASN A 871 -35.82 19.04 -10.27
C ASN A 871 -35.25 18.58 -8.90
N ALA A 872 -35.46 19.34 -7.82
CA ALA A 872 -34.96 19.01 -6.49
C ALA A 872 -35.37 17.61 -6.04
N PHE A 873 -36.56 17.15 -6.43
CA PHE A 873 -37.12 15.83 -6.10
C PHE A 873 -37.11 14.82 -7.25
N TYR A 874 -36.31 15.03 -8.30
CA TYR A 874 -36.28 14.16 -9.48
C TYR A 874 -35.93 12.71 -9.12
N GLU A 875 -36.77 11.74 -9.50
CA GLU A 875 -36.60 10.31 -9.17
C GLU A 875 -36.39 10.04 -7.65
N SER A 876 -36.89 10.92 -6.78
CA SER A 876 -36.78 10.78 -5.32
C SER A 876 -37.89 9.90 -4.73
N GLY A 877 -37.60 9.28 -3.57
CA GLY A 877 -38.57 8.47 -2.81
C GLY A 877 -39.49 9.29 -1.90
N VAL A 878 -39.34 10.61 -1.88
CA VAL A 878 -40.02 11.49 -0.93
C VAL A 878 -41.53 11.44 -1.21
N ASN A 879 -42.29 10.92 -0.26
CA ASN A 879 -43.74 10.83 -0.30
C ASN A 879 -44.41 11.78 0.69
N TYR A 880 -43.66 12.39 1.61
CA TYR A 880 -44.17 13.36 2.55
C TYR A 880 -43.18 14.51 2.72
N LEU A 881 -43.63 15.73 2.44
CA LEU A 881 -42.86 16.96 2.64
C LEU A 881 -43.64 17.90 3.55
N TYR A 882 -43.07 18.24 4.71
CA TYR A 882 -43.58 19.30 5.58
C TYR A 882 -42.76 20.57 5.40
N ALA A 883 -43.38 21.61 4.82
CA ALA A 883 -42.74 22.88 4.48
C ALA A 883 -43.72 24.06 4.67
N PRO A 884 -44.15 24.36 5.91
CA PRO A 884 -45.14 25.39 6.18
C PRO A 884 -44.68 26.79 5.76
N GLU A 885 -43.40 27.13 5.84
CA GLU A 885 -42.88 28.45 5.48
C GLU A 885 -42.53 28.61 3.98
N LEU A 886 -42.89 27.61 3.14
CA LEU A 886 -42.55 27.60 1.72
C LEU A 886 -43.18 28.78 0.98
N GLU A 887 -42.38 29.61 0.34
CA GLU A 887 -42.80 30.80 -0.40
C GLU A 887 -42.87 30.54 -1.92
N THR A 888 -41.86 29.86 -2.46
CA THR A 888 -41.75 29.53 -3.90
C THR A 888 -41.23 28.13 -4.15
N ALA A 889 -41.76 27.42 -5.15
CA ALA A 889 -41.28 26.10 -5.54
C ALA A 889 -41.25 25.89 -7.06
N GLU A 890 -40.11 25.43 -7.57
CA GLU A 890 -39.95 25.03 -8.98
C GLU A 890 -40.08 23.52 -9.20
N SER A 891 -40.04 22.74 -8.12
CA SER A 891 -40.36 21.31 -8.10
C SER A 891 -41.06 20.91 -6.81
N LEU A 892 -41.79 19.79 -6.83
CA LEU A 892 -42.42 19.15 -5.68
C LEU A 892 -42.14 17.64 -5.73
N PRO A 893 -42.31 16.90 -4.61
CA PRO A 893 -42.18 15.45 -4.59
C PRO A 893 -42.97 14.74 -5.71
N VAL A 894 -42.34 13.75 -6.33
CA VAL A 894 -42.85 13.05 -7.53
C VAL A 894 -43.34 11.64 -7.27
N ALA A 895 -43.22 11.14 -6.03
CA ALA A 895 -43.65 9.80 -5.65
C ALA A 895 -45.18 9.64 -5.70
N GLU A 896 -45.65 8.44 -6.01
CA GLU A 896 -47.08 8.14 -6.06
C GLU A 896 -47.73 8.35 -4.67
N ASN A 897 -48.85 9.08 -4.63
CA ASN A 897 -49.58 9.50 -3.44
C ASN A 897 -48.78 10.41 -2.49
N ALA A 898 -47.82 11.17 -3.03
CA ALA A 898 -47.05 12.12 -2.23
C ALA A 898 -47.95 13.19 -1.58
N VAL A 899 -47.56 13.68 -0.42
CA VAL A 899 -48.26 14.70 0.37
C VAL A 899 -47.32 15.85 0.64
N VAL A 900 -47.73 17.07 0.30
CA VAL A 900 -46.99 18.30 0.56
C VAL A 900 -47.80 19.18 1.49
N VAL A 901 -47.24 19.53 2.66
CA VAL A 901 -47.86 20.37 3.67
C VAL A 901 -47.25 21.77 3.62
N VAL A 902 -48.07 22.77 3.32
CA VAL A 902 -47.69 24.18 3.16
C VAL A 902 -48.68 25.09 3.90
N SER A 903 -48.31 26.34 4.18
CA SER A 903 -49.22 27.34 4.75
C SER A 903 -49.72 28.34 3.70
N ASP A 904 -50.28 29.47 4.14
CA ASP A 904 -50.66 30.60 3.29
C ASP A 904 -49.46 31.40 2.75
N LYS A 905 -48.23 31.01 3.09
CA LYS A 905 -46.97 31.61 2.63
C LYS A 905 -46.62 31.28 1.18
N LEU A 906 -47.11 30.16 0.64
CA LEU A 906 -46.81 29.78 -0.74
C LEU A 906 -47.46 30.80 -1.69
N THR A 907 -46.67 31.46 -2.53
CA THR A 907 -47.16 32.48 -3.46
C THR A 907 -46.87 32.18 -4.93
N SER A 908 -45.97 31.23 -5.21
CA SER A 908 -45.63 30.82 -6.57
C SER A 908 -45.18 29.36 -6.61
N CYS A 909 -45.76 28.56 -7.50
CA CYS A 909 -45.24 27.24 -7.84
C CYS A 909 -45.30 27.02 -9.35
N THR A 910 -44.16 26.77 -9.98
CA THR A 910 -44.04 26.56 -11.44
C THR A 910 -44.05 25.09 -11.83
N PHE A 911 -43.98 24.18 -10.86
CA PHE A 911 -43.99 22.75 -11.10
C PHE A 911 -45.34 22.29 -11.66
N GLU A 912 -45.33 21.56 -12.78
CA GLU A 912 -46.51 20.94 -13.38
C GLU A 912 -46.51 19.43 -13.13
N PRO A 913 -47.28 18.91 -12.14
CA PRO A 913 -47.25 17.51 -11.77
C PRO A 913 -47.91 16.64 -12.85
N THR A 914 -47.16 15.65 -13.32
CA THR A 914 -47.64 14.61 -14.22
C THR A 914 -48.51 13.59 -13.50
N ASP A 915 -48.17 13.26 -12.26
CA ASP A 915 -48.99 12.44 -11.36
C ASP A 915 -50.08 13.28 -10.68
N LYS A 916 -51.31 12.80 -10.72
CA LYS A 916 -52.48 13.47 -10.11
C LYS A 916 -52.82 12.91 -8.73
N SER A 917 -52.04 11.97 -8.22
CA SER A 917 -52.17 11.44 -6.85
C SER A 917 -51.48 12.34 -5.79
N LEU A 918 -50.69 13.33 -6.22
CA LEU A 918 -50.10 14.34 -5.33
C LEU A 918 -51.20 15.10 -4.57
N THR A 919 -51.07 15.14 -3.25
CA THR A 919 -51.99 15.84 -2.33
C THR A 919 -51.33 17.09 -1.75
N ILE A 920 -52.01 18.23 -1.86
CA ILE A 920 -51.59 19.48 -1.22
C ILE A 920 -52.41 19.67 0.06
N GLN A 921 -51.74 19.74 1.20
CA GLN A 921 -52.34 20.13 2.46
C GLN A 921 -51.98 21.59 2.74
N GLY A 922 -52.97 22.49 2.77
CA GLY A 922 -52.70 23.89 3.05
C GLY A 922 -53.90 24.67 3.57
N VAL A 923 -53.77 25.98 3.70
CA VAL A 923 -54.84 26.85 4.23
C VAL A 923 -55.90 27.06 3.15
N LYS A 924 -57.17 26.85 3.47
CA LYS A 924 -58.27 27.15 2.54
C LYS A 924 -58.28 28.61 2.08
N ASP A 925 -58.71 28.83 0.84
CA ASP A 925 -58.76 30.14 0.16
C ASP A 925 -57.38 30.79 -0.03
N SER A 926 -56.30 29.99 0.00
CA SER A 926 -54.93 30.42 -0.27
C SER A 926 -54.44 30.00 -1.66
N TYR A 927 -53.28 30.52 -2.07
CA TYR A 927 -52.64 30.16 -3.33
C TYR A 927 -52.34 28.65 -3.45
N SER A 928 -52.04 27.94 -2.35
CA SER A 928 -51.83 26.49 -2.40
C SER A 928 -53.08 25.72 -2.86
N GLN A 929 -54.28 26.23 -2.51
CA GLN A 929 -55.54 25.69 -3.01
C GLN A 929 -55.73 26.02 -4.49
N GLU A 930 -55.47 27.27 -4.90
CA GLU A 930 -55.54 27.67 -6.32
C GLU A 930 -54.62 26.82 -7.20
N TYR A 931 -53.40 26.54 -6.73
CA TYR A 931 -52.44 25.67 -7.40
C TYR A 931 -52.94 24.23 -7.52
N ALA A 932 -53.49 23.67 -6.43
CA ALA A 932 -54.06 22.31 -6.43
C ALA A 932 -55.24 22.20 -7.41
N ASP A 933 -56.16 23.17 -7.39
CA ASP A 933 -57.33 23.21 -8.28
C ASP A 933 -56.90 23.35 -9.76
N LEU A 934 -55.93 24.22 -10.06
CA LEU A 934 -55.40 24.44 -11.41
C LEU A 934 -54.79 23.17 -12.01
N ASN A 935 -54.10 22.39 -11.17
CA ASN A 935 -53.40 21.18 -11.59
C ASN A 935 -54.23 19.89 -11.42
N GLY A 936 -55.45 19.97 -10.88
CA GLY A 936 -56.34 18.84 -10.67
C GLY A 936 -55.86 17.88 -9.57
N LEU A 937 -55.28 18.40 -8.50
CA LEU A 937 -54.75 17.67 -7.35
C LEU A 937 -55.78 17.56 -6.22
N GLU A 938 -55.59 16.61 -5.30
CA GLU A 938 -56.34 16.59 -4.04
C GLU A 938 -55.85 17.72 -3.13
N PHE A 939 -56.79 18.54 -2.64
CA PHE A 939 -56.50 19.58 -1.66
C PHE A 939 -57.18 19.25 -0.33
N ILE A 940 -56.42 19.33 0.77
CA ILE A 940 -56.94 19.16 2.13
C ILE A 940 -56.68 20.44 2.91
N ASP A 941 -57.75 21.06 3.42
CA ASP A 941 -57.63 22.22 4.31
C ASP A 941 -57.05 21.78 5.65
N VAL A 942 -55.81 22.19 5.96
CA VAL A 942 -55.13 21.84 7.21
C VAL A 942 -55.89 22.32 8.44
N ASN A 943 -56.63 23.43 8.33
CA ASN A 943 -57.49 23.93 9.41
C ASN A 943 -58.76 23.09 9.59
N ALA A 944 -59.11 22.27 8.59
CA ALA A 944 -60.16 21.28 8.63
C ALA A 944 -59.62 19.86 8.90
N MET A 945 -58.33 19.69 9.19
CA MET A 945 -57.75 18.40 9.59
C MET A 945 -57.66 18.21 11.11
N GLY A 946 -58.00 19.24 11.90
CA GLY A 946 -58.02 19.17 13.37
C GLY A 946 -59.04 20.14 13.94
N GLY A 947 -60.19 19.60 14.39
CA GLY A 947 -61.27 20.37 15.01
C GLY A 947 -60.81 21.15 16.25
N SER A 948 -61.33 22.37 16.37
CA SER A 948 -61.08 23.34 17.44
C SER A 948 -60.97 22.74 18.85
N ILE A 949 -59.92 23.14 19.58
CA ILE A 949 -59.75 22.90 21.01
C ILE A 949 -60.96 23.50 21.76
N ARG A 950 -61.68 22.67 22.54
CA ARG A 950 -62.52 23.17 23.62
C ARG A 950 -61.75 23.10 24.93
N VAL A 951 -61.20 24.23 25.35
CA VAL A 951 -60.88 24.44 26.77
C VAL A 951 -62.20 24.86 27.43
N THR A 952 -62.69 24.11 28.41
CA THR A 952 -63.70 24.66 29.34
C THR A 952 -62.99 25.12 30.59
N ASP A 953 -63.47 26.23 31.16
CA ASP A 953 -62.74 27.21 32.00
C ASP A 953 -62.24 26.72 33.37
N ALA A 954 -62.16 25.40 33.60
CA ALA A 954 -61.63 24.86 34.84
C ALA A 954 -61.04 23.44 34.70
N GLY A 955 -59.70 23.35 34.75
CA GLY A 955 -59.00 22.08 35.04
C GLY A 955 -58.24 21.38 33.90
N LEU A 956 -57.74 22.11 32.89
CA LEU A 956 -56.87 21.56 31.81
C LEU A 956 -57.44 20.28 31.17
N ARG A 957 -58.68 20.33 30.71
CA ARG A 957 -59.31 19.25 29.93
C ARG A 957 -59.09 19.49 28.45
N PHE A 958 -58.61 18.47 27.74
CA PHE A 958 -58.36 18.53 26.30
C PHE A 958 -59.31 17.57 25.59
N GLY A 959 -59.95 18.01 24.50
CA GLY A 959 -60.91 17.22 23.76
C GLY A 959 -60.68 17.30 22.26
N TYR A 960 -60.88 16.18 21.56
CA TYR A 960 -60.83 16.08 20.11
C TYR A 960 -62.20 15.65 19.56
N SER A 961 -62.66 16.32 18.51
CA SER A 961 -63.84 15.92 17.72
C SER A 961 -63.40 15.38 16.36
N PHE A 962 -63.92 14.22 15.99
CA PHE A 962 -63.68 13.61 14.67
C PHE A 962 -64.75 14.08 13.67
N TYR A 963 -64.44 14.01 12.37
CA TYR A 963 -65.44 14.19 11.32
C TYR A 963 -66.34 12.95 11.19
N ASP A 964 -67.61 13.14 10.81
CA ASP A 964 -68.61 12.07 10.60
C ASP A 964 -68.13 10.92 9.68
N THR A 965 -67.10 11.15 8.86
CA THR A 965 -66.52 10.17 7.92
C THR A 965 -65.24 9.50 8.43
N GLN A 966 -64.65 9.97 9.53
CA GLN A 966 -63.42 9.42 10.11
C GLN A 966 -63.74 8.61 11.37
N LYS A 967 -63.92 7.29 11.20
CA LYS A 967 -63.67 6.33 12.29
C LYS A 967 -62.41 5.55 11.97
N LYS A 968 -61.29 5.99 12.54
CA LYS A 968 -60.04 5.23 12.54
C LYS A 968 -59.43 5.22 13.93
N GLU A 969 -58.70 4.14 14.24
CA GLU A 969 -58.14 3.88 15.56
C GLU A 969 -57.08 4.92 15.90
N VAL A 970 -57.21 5.55 17.06
CA VAL A 970 -56.15 6.36 17.65
C VAL A 970 -55.03 5.41 18.08
N GLU A 971 -53.88 5.53 17.45
CA GLU A 971 -52.69 4.72 17.75
C GLU A 971 -52.10 5.15 19.10
N GLU A 972 -52.00 6.45 19.33
CA GLU A 972 -51.34 7.04 20.50
C GLU A 972 -51.96 8.39 20.88
N TYR A 973 -51.91 8.75 22.16
CA TYR A 973 -52.29 10.07 22.66
C TYR A 973 -51.57 10.38 23.98
N GLY A 974 -51.22 11.65 24.20
CA GLY A 974 -50.49 12.03 25.41
C GLY A 974 -50.31 13.53 25.59
N PHE A 975 -49.52 13.90 26.59
CA PHE A 975 -49.18 15.27 26.92
C PHE A 975 -47.68 15.48 26.98
N VAL A 976 -47.28 16.70 26.61
CA VAL A 976 -45.91 17.20 26.58
C VAL A 976 -45.89 18.44 27.47
N TYR A 977 -45.16 18.43 28.59
CA TYR A 977 -45.14 19.53 29.57
C TYR A 977 -43.76 19.90 30.18
N ALA A 978 -43.58 21.19 30.53
CA ALA A 978 -42.38 21.76 31.18
C ALA A 978 -42.75 22.81 32.26
N ALA A 979 -41.91 22.99 33.29
CA ALA A 979 -42.20 23.87 34.44
C ALA A 979 -41.19 25.01 34.62
N GLY A 980 -41.67 26.27 34.71
CA GLY A 980 -40.90 27.43 35.18
C GLY A 980 -39.82 28.03 34.24
N GLU A 981 -39.40 29.27 34.54
CA GLU A 981 -38.72 30.21 33.64
C GLU A 981 -37.25 29.85 33.27
N GLN A 982 -37.09 29.04 32.21
CA GLN A 982 -35.99 28.91 31.21
C GLN A 982 -34.51 28.75 31.73
N ASP A 983 -33.64 27.82 31.30
CA ASP A 983 -33.50 26.89 30.16
C ASP A 983 -32.24 25.98 30.40
N ARG A 984 -32.10 24.89 29.61
CA ARG A 984 -30.89 24.12 29.20
C ARG A 984 -30.40 22.92 30.04
N ASN A 985 -30.50 21.72 29.41
CA ASN A 985 -29.81 20.45 29.69
C ASN A 985 -30.26 19.63 30.92
N GLU A 986 -30.62 18.35 30.66
CA GLU A 986 -30.85 17.22 31.59
C GLU A 986 -32.27 17.01 32.16
N LEU A 987 -33.13 16.34 31.38
CA LEU A 987 -33.68 15.00 31.65
C LEU A 987 -34.53 14.54 30.44
N THR A 988 -34.07 13.47 29.77
CA THR A 988 -34.68 12.79 28.59
C THR A 988 -35.83 11.87 29.04
N VAL A 989 -36.86 11.48 28.25
CA VAL A 989 -37.08 11.25 26.80
C VAL A 989 -38.57 11.61 26.54
N GLU A 990 -39.00 12.36 25.52
CA GLU A 990 -38.87 12.21 24.05
C GLU A 990 -38.81 13.61 23.39
N GLN A 991 -38.12 13.77 22.26
CA GLN A 991 -37.93 15.10 21.64
C GLN A 991 -39.04 15.45 20.66
N ILE A 992 -39.64 16.62 20.87
CA ILE A 992 -40.57 17.27 19.93
C ILE A 992 -40.10 18.72 19.79
N ASP A 993 -39.89 19.19 18.56
CA ASP A 993 -39.53 20.59 18.24
C ASP A 993 -38.31 21.16 19.00
N ASN A 994 -37.27 20.34 19.22
CA ASN A 994 -36.00 20.72 19.85
C ASN A 994 -36.08 21.29 21.29
N GLU A 995 -37.20 21.13 22.00
CA GLU A 995 -37.27 21.29 23.46
C GLU A 995 -37.33 19.92 24.17
N SER A 996 -36.75 19.82 25.37
CA SER A 996 -36.77 18.58 26.17
C SER A 996 -38.05 18.50 27.00
N VAL A 997 -38.86 17.46 26.80
CA VAL A 997 -40.18 17.36 27.43
C VAL A 997 -40.51 15.98 28.01
N LEU A 998 -41.16 15.95 29.18
CA LEU A 998 -41.65 14.72 29.82
C LEU A 998 -43.01 14.31 29.22
N GLN A 999 -43.09 13.06 28.76
CA GLN A 999 -44.30 12.47 28.18
C GLN A 999 -45.08 11.69 29.26
N LEU A 1000 -46.39 11.95 29.37
CA LEU A 1000 -47.28 11.17 30.22
C LEU A 1000 -48.45 10.63 29.39
N VAL A 1001 -48.63 9.30 29.38
CA VAL A 1001 -49.85 8.68 28.86
C VAL A 1001 -51.03 9.12 29.73
N ALA A 1002 -52.07 9.66 29.11
CA ALA A 1002 -53.25 10.10 29.85
C ALA A 1002 -54.07 8.89 30.34
N TYR A 1003 -54.15 8.67 31.65
CA TYR A 1003 -54.75 7.46 32.24
C TYR A 1003 -56.29 7.39 32.18
N ASN A 1004 -56.98 8.48 31.82
CA ASN A 1004 -58.43 8.58 31.87
C ASN A 1004 -59.01 9.03 30.52
N ARG A 1005 -59.16 8.07 29.59
CA ARG A 1005 -59.94 8.27 28.35
C ARG A 1005 -61.43 8.27 28.69
N LEU A 1006 -62.12 9.38 28.41
CA LEU A 1006 -63.58 9.47 28.50
C LEU A 1006 -64.15 9.67 27.10
N THR A 1007 -64.98 8.73 26.66
CA THR A 1007 -65.73 8.83 25.41
C THR A 1007 -67.14 9.32 25.73
N HIS A 1008 -67.53 10.45 25.14
CA HIS A 1008 -68.88 10.99 25.28
C HIS A 1008 -69.81 10.45 24.17
N GLU A 1009 -71.12 10.53 24.39
CA GLU A 1009 -72.14 10.06 23.43
C GLU A 1009 -72.16 10.85 22.11
N ASP A 1010 -71.47 12.00 22.04
CA ASP A 1010 -71.37 12.90 20.87
C ASP A 1010 -70.08 12.69 20.04
N GLU A 1011 -69.43 11.52 20.17
CA GLU A 1011 -68.19 11.15 19.49
C GLU A 1011 -66.96 12.01 19.85
N THR A 1012 -67.07 12.88 20.86
CA THR A 1012 -65.93 13.61 21.42
C THR A 1012 -65.14 12.71 22.38
N THR A 1013 -63.83 12.60 22.17
CA THR A 1013 -62.93 11.95 23.14
C THR A 1013 -62.19 13.02 23.93
N THR A 1014 -62.24 12.92 25.27
CA THR A 1014 -61.53 13.84 26.16
C THR A 1014 -60.45 13.12 26.96
N PHE A 1015 -59.37 13.86 27.23
CA PHE A 1015 -58.20 13.43 27.98
C PHE A 1015 -57.91 14.44 29.09
N ASN A 1016 -57.53 13.94 30.26
CA ASN A 1016 -57.19 14.77 31.42
C ASN A 1016 -55.70 14.66 31.72
N LEU A 1017 -55.02 15.80 31.80
CA LEU A 1017 -53.69 15.90 32.39
C LEU A 1017 -53.83 16.09 33.90
N VAL A 1018 -53.38 15.12 34.69
CA VAL A 1018 -53.53 15.16 36.16
C VAL A 1018 -52.16 15.21 36.81
N PHE A 1019 -51.83 16.34 37.41
CA PHE A 1019 -50.69 16.47 38.30
C PHE A 1019 -51.10 16.09 39.73
N THR A 1020 -50.32 15.24 40.40
CA THR A 1020 -50.57 14.81 41.79
C THR A 1020 -49.39 15.27 42.67
N ASP A 1021 -49.64 15.40 43.97
CA ASP A 1021 -48.62 15.71 44.99
C ASP A 1021 -47.78 16.99 44.75
N ILE A 1022 -48.38 18.04 44.15
CA ILE A 1022 -47.72 19.33 43.95
C ILE A 1022 -47.42 19.98 45.32
N PRO A 1023 -46.16 20.32 45.66
CA PRO A 1023 -45.85 21.04 46.88
C PRO A 1023 -46.42 22.47 46.86
N GLN A 1024 -46.92 22.96 48.00
CA GLN A 1024 -47.50 24.32 48.10
C GLN A 1024 -46.54 25.43 47.63
N ALA A 1025 -45.24 25.26 47.85
CA ALA A 1025 -44.20 26.18 47.39
C ALA A 1025 -44.14 26.35 45.85
N SER A 1026 -44.74 25.41 45.10
CA SER A 1026 -44.77 25.38 43.64
C SER A 1026 -46.15 25.71 43.08
N TYR A 1027 -47.09 26.19 43.90
CA TYR A 1027 -48.46 26.49 43.43
C TYR A 1027 -48.53 27.64 42.41
N ASP A 1028 -47.57 28.56 42.46
CA ASP A 1028 -47.43 29.66 41.50
C ASP A 1028 -46.47 29.33 40.35
N THR A 1029 -45.82 28.16 40.37
CA THR A 1029 -44.97 27.73 39.26
C THR A 1029 -45.84 27.42 38.04
N GLU A 1030 -45.61 28.15 36.96
CA GLU A 1030 -46.31 27.91 35.71
C GLU A 1030 -45.79 26.65 35.03
N VAL A 1031 -46.73 25.82 34.57
CA VAL A 1031 -46.47 24.64 33.77
C VAL A 1031 -47.04 24.89 32.38
N THR A 1032 -46.19 24.73 31.38
CA THR A 1032 -46.55 24.78 29.98
C THR A 1032 -46.84 23.37 29.49
N ALA A 1033 -47.95 23.16 28.78
CA ALA A 1033 -48.32 21.87 28.23
C ALA A 1033 -49.01 21.98 26.87
N ARG A 1034 -48.80 20.99 25.99
CA ARG A 1034 -49.61 20.73 24.78
C ARG A 1034 -50.03 19.27 24.72
N ALA A 1035 -51.20 19.00 24.16
CA ALA A 1035 -51.69 17.65 23.90
C ALA A 1035 -51.24 17.18 22.51
N TYR A 1036 -51.10 15.86 22.32
CA TYR A 1036 -50.94 15.27 21.00
C TYR A 1036 -51.82 14.03 20.81
N VAL A 1037 -52.13 13.72 19.55
CA VAL A 1037 -52.75 12.47 19.12
C VAL A 1037 -52.09 11.94 17.86
N LYS A 1038 -51.83 10.63 17.80
CA LYS A 1038 -51.31 9.93 16.63
C LYS A 1038 -52.43 9.16 15.95
N ILE A 1039 -52.66 9.44 14.67
CA ILE A 1039 -53.70 8.81 13.84
C ILE A 1039 -53.10 8.48 12.49
N ASP A 1040 -53.19 7.21 12.07
CA ASP A 1040 -52.62 6.71 10.81
C ASP A 1040 -51.15 7.14 10.62
N GLY A 1041 -50.31 6.94 11.66
CA GLY A 1041 -48.90 7.34 11.65
C GLY A 1041 -48.61 8.84 11.88
N LYS A 1042 -49.61 9.73 11.84
CA LYS A 1042 -49.42 11.20 11.89
C LYS A 1042 -49.74 11.79 13.26
N TYR A 1043 -48.89 12.68 13.76
CA TYR A 1043 -49.10 13.40 15.02
C TYR A 1043 -49.81 14.73 14.82
N PHE A 1044 -50.84 14.98 15.64
CA PHE A 1044 -51.59 16.23 15.68
C PHE A 1044 -51.49 16.82 17.07
N TYR A 1045 -51.07 18.08 17.14
CA TYR A 1045 -50.82 18.74 18.42
C TYR A 1045 -51.84 19.84 18.70
N SER A 1046 -52.13 20.07 19.98
CA SER A 1046 -52.84 21.28 20.42
C SER A 1046 -51.92 22.49 20.47
N ASP A 1047 -52.52 23.67 20.57
CA ASP A 1047 -51.84 24.87 21.03
C ASP A 1047 -51.19 24.66 22.40
N VAL A 1048 -50.09 25.36 22.62
CA VAL A 1048 -49.36 25.38 23.89
C VAL A 1048 -50.14 26.20 24.91
N THR A 1049 -50.41 25.63 26.09
CA THR A 1049 -51.10 26.31 27.20
C THR A 1049 -50.20 26.38 28.43
N THR A 1050 -50.05 27.56 29.01
CA THR A 1050 -49.27 27.78 30.23
C THR A 1050 -50.17 28.18 31.39
N ARG A 1051 -50.14 27.40 32.49
CA ARG A 1051 -50.90 27.67 33.71
C ARG A 1051 -50.16 27.21 34.97
N SER A 1052 -50.30 27.93 36.08
CA SER A 1052 -49.92 27.45 37.43
C SER A 1052 -51.08 26.74 38.13
N PHE A 1053 -50.78 25.95 39.16
CA PHE A 1053 -51.81 25.31 39.98
C PHE A 1053 -52.79 26.33 40.56
N ASN A 1054 -52.30 27.47 41.06
CA ASN A 1054 -53.13 28.54 41.61
C ASN A 1054 -54.03 29.19 40.55
N GLN A 1055 -53.55 29.38 39.32
CA GLN A 1055 -54.37 29.90 38.23
C GLN A 1055 -55.54 28.95 37.91
N VAL A 1056 -55.28 27.64 37.88
CA VAL A 1056 -56.32 26.62 37.63
C VAL A 1056 -57.28 26.50 38.82
N ALA A 1057 -56.77 26.47 40.04
CA ALA A 1057 -57.56 26.35 41.26
C ALA A 1057 -58.48 27.56 41.48
N ASN A 1058 -58.00 28.78 41.22
CA ASN A 1058 -58.83 29.98 41.28
C ASN A 1058 -59.95 29.97 40.22
N ALA A 1059 -59.66 29.48 39.01
CA ALA A 1059 -60.67 29.31 37.97
C ALA A 1059 -61.75 28.29 38.39
N VAL A 1060 -61.36 27.14 38.96
CA VAL A 1060 -62.27 26.12 39.50
C VAL A 1060 -63.17 26.68 40.63
N LEU A 1061 -62.63 27.52 41.52
CA LEU A 1061 -63.41 28.13 42.60
C LEU A 1061 -64.41 29.17 42.05
N ALA A 1062 -64.04 29.89 40.98
CA ALA A 1062 -64.86 30.91 40.33
C ALA A 1062 -65.94 30.35 39.39
N ASP A 1063 -65.84 29.10 38.95
CA ASP A 1063 -66.75 28.48 37.98
C ASP A 1063 -68.04 27.93 38.64
N ASP A 1064 -69.19 28.57 38.39
CA ASP A 1064 -70.48 28.22 38.97
C ASP A 1064 -71.05 26.85 38.52
N GLU A 1065 -70.49 26.23 37.47
CA GLU A 1065 -70.91 24.92 36.97
C GLU A 1065 -70.24 23.74 37.71
N ILE A 1066 -69.18 24.00 38.47
CA ILE A 1066 -68.47 22.97 39.23
C ILE A 1066 -69.15 22.70 40.57
N ASP A 1067 -69.29 21.41 40.89
CA ASP A 1067 -70.01 20.99 42.08
C ASP A 1067 -69.35 21.46 43.39
N ARG A 1068 -70.21 21.71 44.38
CA ARG A 1068 -69.80 22.25 45.68
C ARG A 1068 -68.80 21.35 46.42
N ASN A 1069 -68.82 20.04 46.22
CA ASN A 1069 -67.89 19.13 46.91
C ASN A 1069 -66.49 19.27 46.36
N THR A 1070 -66.34 19.40 45.03
CA THR A 1070 -65.05 19.68 44.37
C THR A 1070 -64.48 21.02 44.83
N LYS A 1071 -65.31 22.08 44.87
CA LYS A 1071 -64.89 23.38 45.40
C LYS A 1071 -64.47 23.31 46.87
N ASN A 1072 -65.24 22.63 47.71
CA ASN A 1072 -64.89 22.45 49.13
C ASN A 1072 -63.61 21.64 49.34
N ALA A 1073 -63.36 20.63 48.51
CA ALA A 1073 -62.13 19.84 48.56
C ALA A 1073 -60.92 20.70 48.19
N LEU A 1074 -61.04 21.54 47.16
CA LEU A 1074 -60.00 22.46 46.75
C LEU A 1074 -59.75 23.57 47.79
N THR A 1075 -60.81 24.09 48.45
CA THR A 1075 -60.67 25.02 49.58
C THR A 1075 -59.96 24.39 50.77
N ARG A 1076 -60.25 23.11 51.10
CA ARG A 1076 -59.51 22.39 52.16
C ARG A 1076 -58.04 22.18 51.80
N LEU A 1077 -57.73 21.94 50.53
CA LEU A 1077 -56.35 21.82 50.05
C LEU A 1077 -55.55 23.11 50.24
N TYR A 1078 -56.21 24.28 50.21
CA TYR A 1078 -55.61 25.58 50.56
C TYR A 1078 -55.46 25.81 52.08
N GLU A 1079 -56.24 25.11 52.92
CA GLU A 1079 -56.28 25.27 54.38
C GLU A 1079 -55.44 24.23 55.13
N GLU A 1080 -55.13 23.06 54.55
CA GLU A 1080 -54.28 22.01 55.13
C GLU A 1080 -52.79 22.21 54.82
N VAL A 1081 -52.20 23.27 55.41
CA VAL A 1081 -50.82 23.28 55.97
C VAL A 1081 -50.82 24.07 57.27
#